data_AF-A0A317CF27-F1
#
_entry.id   AF-A0A317CF27-F1
#
_cell.length_a   1.000
_cell.length_b   1.000
_cell.length_c   1.000
_cell.angle_alpha   90.00
_cell.angle_beta   90.00
_cell.angle_gamma   90.00
#
_symmetry.space_group_name_H-M   'P 1'
#
loop_
_entity.id
_entity.type
_entity.pdbx_description
1 polymer ?
#
loop_
_entity_poly.entity_id
_entity_poly.type
_entity_poly.pdbx_seq_one_letter_code
_entity_poly.pdbx_strand_id
1 'polypeptide(L)'
;MAAIPNVEKLLIEAQKCFDLDSGQSTMKNRFTTLNMSTENHDEKVKEILKQLLGALELDEEDSEYFLKSIVNWQQFYKKLELNLWTGGAEKSHVVLLLLGYVFIPFIARTAAHWNIDGFKGKGMPNEFWYLPKLQIIDEQKTLLLPVQQVMQWFEDLLDQPMDQLIESLDANSIEPESKERSFYNWKKGTLPDAKTIERYFSSDKEYSFKGCYSHNTDDSLEDQFNNAFAFLKNKKCLDEEGIRDQLQLATRRLDRVFTKRASDEDKEMFIEATKDRFAVPDMSTIRKRFLLARASQDAFQKLSKILHHNVKYNKIPASKNKLLPLVTQYQRVFNLTTEAFNQCGVDQLQEDLWFENQLLSFEKWTTLLSILPSMQDQDIAEELSSYLTYFFESSERLSTIDHHFPNYMDREDLSRKSSFHFEQYTNYRKDIDSTSELIVALENTESPITIIKNYNDSHTLLKTLVHDFSPETTALILSRLEETLKDPKDLLFLNMHKLAMYLNKNQNRNKSTESKVDSLLKQAEESEYYHQWEAVFLQYRAKHHLYCNQFGNNKRPAEKYFKQAMAACERNNYGPLRGEIARDAFATLVAKREFNKDDQKYYRNLMRYMEISGNDVSLESSTQELRKYFWENLYKPYSTVERLRHEW
;
A
#
# COMPACT_ATOMS: atom_id res chain seq x y z
N MET A 1 9.54 -8.49 -8.62
CA MET A 1 9.58 -7.02 -8.79
C MET A 1 9.48 -6.43 -7.41
N ALA A 2 10.51 -5.69 -7.00
CA ALA A 2 10.51 -4.88 -5.78
C ALA A 2 9.86 -3.50 -6.02
N ALA A 3 9.51 -3.16 -7.27
CA ALA A 3 8.71 -1.98 -7.55
C ALA A 3 7.41 -1.98 -6.74
N ILE A 4 7.10 -0.80 -6.23
CA ILE A 4 5.85 -0.51 -5.54
C ILE A 4 4.67 -0.77 -6.52
N PRO A 5 3.58 -1.41 -6.07
CA PRO A 5 2.43 -1.64 -6.94
C PRO A 5 1.74 -0.32 -7.28
N ASN A 6 1.66 0.04 -8.55
CA ASN A 6 0.84 1.19 -8.96
C ASN A 6 -0.66 0.93 -8.71
N VAL A 7 -1.44 2.00 -8.72
CA VAL A 7 -2.90 1.97 -8.49
C VAL A 7 -3.60 1.01 -9.45
N GLU A 8 -3.19 0.94 -10.72
CA GLU A 8 -3.76 0.00 -11.69
C GLU A 8 -3.61 -1.47 -11.25
N LYS A 9 -2.43 -1.85 -10.76
CA LYS A 9 -2.19 -3.20 -10.24
C LYS A 9 -3.06 -3.47 -9.00
N LEU A 10 -3.20 -2.49 -8.11
CA LEU A 10 -4.03 -2.61 -6.92
C LEU A 10 -5.51 -2.79 -7.28
N LEU A 11 -6.04 -2.02 -8.23
CA LEU A 11 -7.42 -2.13 -8.72
C LEU A 11 -7.69 -3.51 -9.34
N ILE A 12 -6.78 -4.01 -10.18
CA ILE A 12 -6.91 -5.34 -10.77
C ILE A 12 -6.84 -6.45 -9.71
N GLU A 13 -5.98 -6.32 -8.70
CA GLU A 13 -5.94 -7.29 -7.60
C GLU A 13 -7.19 -7.23 -6.72
N ALA A 14 -7.74 -6.04 -6.47
CA ALA A 14 -9.01 -5.87 -5.77
C ALA A 14 -10.15 -6.61 -6.51
N GLN A 15 -10.29 -6.43 -7.83
CA GLN A 15 -11.29 -7.18 -8.62
C GLN A 15 -11.14 -8.69 -8.46
N LYS A 16 -9.91 -9.22 -8.50
CA LYS A 16 -9.66 -10.65 -8.32
C LYS A 16 -10.05 -11.15 -6.92
N CYS A 17 -9.78 -10.35 -5.89
CA CYS A 17 -10.20 -10.67 -4.52
C CYS A 17 -11.73 -10.72 -4.39
N PHE A 18 -12.47 -9.94 -5.17
CA PHE A 18 -13.94 -10.03 -5.25
C PHE A 18 -14.46 -11.04 -6.28
N ASP A 19 -13.59 -11.81 -6.95
CA ASP A 19 -13.93 -12.74 -8.05
C ASP A 19 -14.56 -12.09 -9.28
N LEU A 20 -14.34 -10.79 -9.45
CA LEU A 20 -14.90 -10.03 -10.56
C LEU A 20 -14.09 -10.28 -11.84
N ASP A 21 -14.77 -10.22 -12.97
CA ASP A 21 -14.11 -10.35 -14.26
C ASP A 21 -13.16 -9.17 -14.47
N SER A 22 -11.87 -9.47 -14.42
CA SER A 22 -10.82 -8.48 -14.64
C SER A 22 -10.41 -8.40 -16.13
N GLY A 23 -11.06 -9.17 -17.01
CA GLY A 23 -10.87 -9.18 -18.45
C GLY A 23 -9.69 -10.04 -18.95
N GLN A 24 -9.33 -9.87 -20.22
CA GLN A 24 -8.23 -10.61 -20.86
C GLN A 24 -6.84 -10.16 -20.37
N SER A 25 -5.89 -11.09 -20.30
CA SER A 25 -4.51 -10.83 -19.84
C SER A 25 -3.80 -9.71 -20.60
N THR A 26 -3.98 -9.62 -21.92
CA THR A 26 -3.38 -8.56 -22.75
C THR A 26 -3.91 -7.17 -22.36
N MET A 27 -5.21 -7.05 -22.07
CA MET A 27 -5.83 -5.80 -21.64
C MET A 27 -5.33 -5.40 -20.24
N LYS A 28 -5.27 -6.34 -19.29
CA LYS A 28 -4.71 -6.11 -17.94
C LYS A 28 -3.27 -5.61 -18.01
N ASN A 29 -2.45 -6.24 -18.85
CA ASN A 29 -1.06 -5.85 -19.02
C ASN A 29 -0.97 -4.43 -19.59
N ARG A 30 -1.76 -4.08 -20.61
CA ARG A 30 -1.78 -2.72 -21.15
C ARG A 30 -2.27 -1.68 -20.15
N PHE A 31 -3.26 -2.00 -19.32
CA PHE A 31 -3.76 -1.13 -18.26
C PHE A 31 -2.67 -0.86 -17.21
N THR A 32 -2.09 -1.93 -16.64
CA THR A 32 -1.09 -1.85 -15.56
C THR A 32 0.26 -1.28 -15.97
N THR A 33 0.59 -1.28 -17.26
CA THR A 33 1.80 -0.68 -17.84
C THR A 33 1.57 0.69 -18.49
N LEU A 34 0.36 1.25 -18.36
CA LEU A 34 -0.02 2.54 -18.96
C LEU A 34 0.11 2.59 -20.50
N ASN A 35 -0.04 1.43 -21.16
CA ASN A 35 0.01 1.25 -22.62
C ASN A 35 -1.38 1.28 -23.29
N MET A 36 -2.32 2.01 -22.69
CA MET A 36 -3.64 2.35 -23.26
C MET A 36 -3.68 3.84 -23.62
N SER A 37 -4.60 4.25 -24.50
CA SER A 37 -4.91 5.68 -24.63
C SER A 37 -5.51 6.23 -23.33
N THR A 38 -5.48 7.54 -23.13
CA THR A 38 -6.01 8.20 -21.93
C THR A 38 -7.50 7.89 -21.74
N GLU A 39 -8.32 8.10 -22.77
CA GLU A 39 -9.77 7.81 -22.74
C GLU A 39 -10.07 6.37 -22.31
N ASN A 40 -9.47 5.39 -22.99
CA ASN A 40 -9.66 3.97 -22.67
C ASN A 40 -9.17 3.61 -21.26
N HIS A 41 -8.15 4.30 -20.76
CA HIS A 41 -7.65 4.06 -19.42
C HIS A 41 -8.61 4.61 -18.36
N ASP A 42 -9.11 5.82 -18.54
CA ASP A 42 -10.07 6.45 -17.63
C ASP A 42 -11.40 5.69 -17.59
N GLU A 43 -11.89 5.25 -18.76
CA GLU A 43 -13.04 4.36 -18.86
C GLU A 43 -12.80 3.06 -18.08
N LYS A 44 -11.60 2.47 -18.20
CA LYS A 44 -11.28 1.24 -17.47
C LYS A 44 -11.21 1.45 -15.97
N VAL A 45 -10.66 2.57 -15.49
CA VAL A 45 -10.68 2.92 -14.06
C VAL A 45 -12.12 3.03 -13.56
N LYS A 46 -12.99 3.77 -14.26
CA LYS A 46 -14.41 3.94 -13.91
C LYS A 46 -15.15 2.61 -13.90
N GLU A 47 -14.92 1.75 -14.89
CA GLU A 47 -15.49 0.41 -14.98
C GLU A 47 -15.12 -0.44 -13.75
N ILE A 48 -13.84 -0.48 -13.38
CA ILE A 48 -13.35 -1.25 -12.25
C ILE A 48 -13.96 -0.75 -10.94
N LEU A 49 -13.94 0.58 -10.70
CA LEU A 49 -14.51 1.18 -9.50
C LEU A 49 -16.01 0.89 -9.39
N LYS A 50 -16.76 1.03 -10.49
CA LYS A 50 -18.20 0.70 -10.53
C LYS A 50 -18.46 -0.77 -10.19
N GLN A 51 -17.63 -1.69 -10.68
CA GLN A 51 -17.76 -3.11 -10.36
C GLN A 51 -17.47 -3.40 -8.88
N LEU A 52 -16.45 -2.78 -8.29
CA LEU A 52 -16.11 -2.94 -6.87
C LEU A 52 -17.22 -2.37 -5.97
N LEU A 53 -17.71 -1.17 -6.27
CA LEU A 53 -18.85 -0.54 -5.58
C LEU A 53 -20.11 -1.40 -5.68
N GLY A 54 -20.40 -1.92 -6.88
CA GLY A 54 -21.53 -2.81 -7.12
C GLY A 54 -21.42 -4.14 -6.38
N ALA A 55 -20.23 -4.74 -6.29
CA ALA A 55 -20.00 -5.98 -5.54
C ALA A 55 -20.19 -5.79 -4.03
N LEU A 56 -19.92 -4.60 -3.52
CA LEU A 56 -20.19 -4.22 -2.13
C LEU A 56 -21.65 -3.75 -1.95
N GLU A 57 -22.40 -3.58 -3.04
CA GLU A 57 -23.79 -3.09 -3.06
C GLU A 57 -23.94 -1.83 -2.18
N LEU A 58 -23.01 -0.88 -2.38
CA LEU A 58 -23.00 0.44 -1.73
C LEU A 58 -24.09 1.34 -2.33
N ASP A 59 -24.72 2.17 -1.50
CA ASP A 59 -25.61 3.23 -1.98
C ASP A 59 -24.81 4.44 -2.50
N GLU A 60 -25.51 5.50 -2.91
CA GLU A 60 -24.90 6.67 -3.54
C GLU A 60 -24.00 7.46 -2.58
N GLU A 61 -24.46 7.70 -1.35
CA GLU A 61 -23.72 8.46 -0.33
C GLU A 61 -22.46 7.70 0.10
N ASP A 62 -22.58 6.40 0.36
CA ASP A 62 -21.47 5.51 0.67
C ASP A 62 -20.44 5.44 -0.45
N SER A 63 -20.92 5.37 -1.70
CA SER A 63 -20.07 5.30 -2.87
C SER A 63 -19.26 6.59 -3.02
N GLU A 64 -19.90 7.75 -2.82
CA GLU A 64 -19.22 9.05 -2.85
C GLU A 64 -18.15 9.13 -1.77
N TYR A 65 -18.47 8.74 -0.53
CA TYR A 65 -17.52 8.72 0.56
C TYR A 65 -16.33 7.79 0.25
N PHE A 66 -16.58 6.56 -0.22
CA PHE A 66 -15.51 5.61 -0.59
C PHE A 66 -14.55 6.19 -1.61
N LEU A 67 -15.11 6.77 -2.67
CA LEU A 67 -14.33 7.35 -3.76
C LEU A 67 -13.50 8.52 -3.26
N LYS A 68 -14.05 9.38 -2.40
CA LYS A 68 -13.31 10.48 -1.77
C LYS A 68 -12.13 9.97 -0.94
N SER A 69 -12.32 8.96 -0.09
CA SER A 69 -11.23 8.35 0.69
C SER A 69 -10.14 7.76 -0.20
N ILE A 70 -10.51 7.06 -1.28
CA ILE A 70 -9.56 6.49 -2.24
C ILE A 70 -8.77 7.57 -2.97
N VAL A 71 -9.43 8.65 -3.41
CA VAL A 71 -8.76 9.75 -4.14
C VAL A 71 -7.74 10.44 -3.24
N ASN A 72 -8.10 10.78 -2.01
CA ASN A 72 -7.19 11.39 -1.05
C ASN A 72 -5.98 10.50 -0.77
N TRP A 73 -6.22 9.20 -0.54
CA TRP A 73 -5.14 8.24 -0.35
C TRP A 73 -4.28 8.05 -1.60
N GLN A 74 -4.87 8.08 -2.79
CA GLN A 74 -4.15 7.93 -4.04
C GLN A 74 -3.17 9.08 -4.28
N GLN A 75 -3.49 10.30 -3.86
CA GLN A 75 -2.56 11.43 -3.92
C GLN A 75 -1.35 11.22 -2.98
N PHE A 76 -1.60 10.88 -1.71
CA PHE A 76 -0.55 10.54 -0.74
C PHE A 76 0.34 9.40 -1.25
N TYR A 77 -0.29 8.29 -1.65
CA TYR A 77 0.41 7.10 -2.12
C TYR A 77 1.21 7.40 -3.37
N LYS A 78 0.70 8.28 -4.24
CA LYS A 78 1.42 8.70 -5.43
C LYS A 78 2.67 9.48 -5.08
N LYS A 79 2.57 10.47 -4.18
CA LYS A 79 3.73 11.25 -3.72
C LYS A 79 4.78 10.34 -3.04
N LEU A 80 4.35 9.32 -2.31
CA LEU A 80 5.24 8.30 -1.76
C LEU A 80 5.92 7.47 -2.84
N GLU A 81 5.18 7.01 -3.86
CA GLU A 81 5.73 6.26 -5.02
C GLU A 81 6.81 7.08 -5.74
N LEU A 82 6.64 8.40 -5.87
CA LEU A 82 7.57 9.29 -6.56
C LEU A 82 8.86 9.55 -5.82
N ASN A 83 8.89 9.38 -4.49
CA ASN A 83 10.06 9.71 -3.68
C ASN A 83 10.78 8.48 -3.10
N LEU A 84 10.15 7.31 -3.14
CA LEU A 84 10.71 6.09 -2.53
C LEU A 84 11.74 5.40 -3.43
N TRP A 85 12.87 4.96 -2.87
CA TRP A 85 13.83 4.10 -3.56
C TRP A 85 13.86 2.72 -2.89
N THR A 86 13.67 1.66 -3.68
CA THR A 86 13.65 0.29 -3.13
C THR A 86 15.01 -0.38 -3.13
N GLY A 87 16.00 0.18 -3.83
CA GLY A 87 17.37 -0.33 -3.88
C GLY A 87 17.47 -1.84 -4.12
N GLY A 88 18.20 -2.53 -3.24
CA GLY A 88 18.37 -3.99 -3.26
C GLY A 88 17.29 -4.78 -2.53
N ALA A 89 16.16 -4.18 -2.14
CA ALA A 89 15.12 -4.86 -1.40
C ALA A 89 14.41 -5.93 -2.24
N GLU A 90 14.03 -7.04 -1.61
CA GLU A 90 13.18 -8.04 -2.23
C GLU A 90 11.70 -7.59 -2.23
N LYS A 91 10.90 -8.21 -3.10
CA LYS A 91 9.45 -7.98 -3.17
C LYS A 91 8.77 -8.18 -1.81
N SER A 92 9.17 -9.20 -1.06
CA SER A 92 8.62 -9.52 0.26
C SER A 92 8.84 -8.37 1.25
N HIS A 93 10.02 -7.76 1.26
CA HIS A 93 10.36 -6.62 2.11
C HIS A 93 9.50 -5.39 1.77
N VAL A 94 9.42 -5.06 0.48
CA VAL A 94 8.65 -3.89 0.01
C VAL A 94 7.17 -4.05 0.34
N VAL A 95 6.59 -5.22 0.07
CA VAL A 95 5.18 -5.50 0.39
C VAL A 95 4.94 -5.41 1.89
N LEU A 96 5.81 -5.99 2.72
CA LEU A 96 5.62 -6.01 4.16
C LEU A 96 5.65 -4.61 4.79
N LEU A 97 6.65 -3.79 4.42
CA LEU A 97 6.74 -2.42 4.91
C LEU A 97 5.58 -1.55 4.42
N LEU A 98 5.23 -1.62 3.14
CA LEU A 98 4.07 -0.87 2.65
C LEU A 98 2.76 -1.30 3.34
N LEU A 99 2.59 -2.59 3.64
CA LEU A 99 1.41 -3.06 4.37
C LEU A 99 1.32 -2.39 5.74
N GLY A 100 2.38 -2.44 6.55
CA GLY A 100 2.31 -1.91 7.93
C GLY A 100 2.44 -0.39 8.05
N TYR A 101 3.10 0.29 7.10
CA TYR A 101 3.29 1.75 7.17
C TYR A 101 2.25 2.54 6.37
N VAL A 102 1.58 1.93 5.39
CA VAL A 102 0.70 2.66 4.46
C VAL A 102 -0.69 2.04 4.38
N PHE A 103 -0.78 0.77 3.97
CA PHE A 103 -2.07 0.18 3.62
C PHE A 103 -2.93 -0.15 4.85
N ILE A 104 -2.39 -0.88 5.82
CA ILE A 104 -3.15 -1.29 7.01
C ILE A 104 -3.62 -0.08 7.83
N PRO A 105 -2.77 0.92 8.14
CA PRO A 105 -3.22 2.13 8.82
C PRO A 105 -4.36 2.84 8.09
N PHE A 106 -4.23 3.04 6.78
CA PHE A 106 -5.25 3.70 5.96
C PHE A 106 -6.57 2.92 5.93
N ILE A 107 -6.52 1.62 5.65
CA ILE A 107 -7.72 0.76 5.56
C ILE A 107 -8.41 0.71 6.93
N ALA A 108 -7.66 0.57 8.02
CA ALA A 108 -8.23 0.50 9.36
C ALA A 108 -8.94 1.80 9.76
N ARG A 109 -8.32 2.96 9.51
CA ARG A 109 -8.93 4.27 9.79
C ARG A 109 -10.19 4.50 8.95
N THR A 110 -10.10 4.25 7.64
CA THR A 110 -11.24 4.38 6.72
C THR A 110 -12.40 3.46 7.12
N ALA A 111 -12.10 2.21 7.45
CA ALA A 111 -13.12 1.24 7.88
C ALA A 111 -13.74 1.60 9.23
N ALA A 112 -13.03 2.28 10.13
CA ALA A 112 -13.59 2.76 11.39
C ALA A 112 -14.57 3.90 11.14
N HIS A 113 -14.18 4.90 10.34
CA HIS A 113 -15.08 5.99 9.91
C HIS A 113 -16.34 5.48 9.22
N TRP A 114 -16.22 4.43 8.41
CA TRP A 114 -17.37 3.77 7.79
C TRP A 114 -18.31 3.08 8.76
N ASN A 115 -17.81 2.65 9.92
CA ASN A 115 -18.61 1.94 10.91
C ASN A 115 -19.18 2.85 12.00
N ILE A 116 -18.68 4.09 12.11
CA ILE A 116 -19.13 5.09 13.08
C ILE A 116 -20.63 5.43 12.90
N ASP A 117 -21.11 5.54 11.66
CA ASP A 117 -22.54 5.78 11.35
C ASP A 117 -23.37 4.49 11.29
N GLY A 118 -22.86 3.38 11.85
CA GLY A 118 -23.58 2.10 11.95
C GLY A 118 -23.65 1.30 10.65
N PHE A 119 -22.93 1.69 9.59
CA PHE A 119 -23.23 1.22 8.25
C PHE A 119 -22.84 -0.24 7.96
N LYS A 120 -21.80 -0.85 8.56
CA LYS A 120 -21.35 -2.19 8.12
C LYS A 120 -20.99 -3.20 9.20
N GLY A 121 -21.34 -2.96 10.47
CA GLY A 121 -21.29 -3.97 11.54
C GLY A 121 -22.62 -4.63 11.87
N LYS A 122 -23.75 -4.04 11.46
CA LYS A 122 -25.08 -4.47 11.90
C LYS A 122 -25.34 -5.95 11.59
N GLY A 123 -25.83 -6.70 12.58
CA GLY A 123 -26.04 -8.15 12.48
C GLY A 123 -24.81 -9.02 12.71
N MET A 124 -23.59 -8.48 12.66
CA MET A 124 -22.35 -9.24 12.86
C MET A 124 -21.88 -9.19 14.32
N PRO A 125 -21.14 -10.22 14.79
CA PRO A 125 -20.45 -10.17 16.09
C PRO A 125 -19.60 -8.91 16.23
N ASN A 126 -19.35 -8.49 17.47
CA ASN A 126 -18.45 -7.39 17.81
C ASN A 126 -16.98 -7.81 17.67
N GLU A 127 -16.66 -8.37 16.51
CA GLU A 127 -15.34 -8.88 16.14
C GLU A 127 -15.03 -8.50 14.69
N PHE A 128 -13.74 -8.56 14.35
CA PHE A 128 -13.26 -8.35 12.99
C PHE A 128 -13.44 -9.59 12.13
N TRP A 129 -14.69 -9.98 11.87
CA TRP A 129 -15.08 -11.21 11.16
C TRP A 129 -14.50 -11.31 9.72
N TYR A 130 -14.09 -10.19 9.14
CA TYR A 130 -13.45 -10.12 7.83
C TYR A 130 -11.91 -10.22 7.90
N LEU A 131 -11.32 -10.39 9.09
CA LEU A 131 -9.89 -10.60 9.30
C LEU A 131 -9.63 -11.98 9.93
N PRO A 132 -8.46 -12.60 9.70
CA PRO A 132 -8.16 -13.89 10.32
C PRO A 132 -7.91 -13.74 11.83
N LYS A 133 -8.41 -14.69 12.61
CA LYS A 133 -8.31 -14.75 14.08
C LYS A 133 -7.54 -16.00 14.51
N LEU A 134 -6.75 -15.90 15.57
CA LEU A 134 -6.17 -17.08 16.22
C LEU A 134 -7.20 -17.69 17.17
N GLN A 135 -7.41 -19.00 17.07
CA GLN A 135 -8.25 -19.77 17.97
C GLN A 135 -7.43 -20.88 18.62
N ILE A 136 -7.71 -21.18 19.89
CA ILE A 136 -7.12 -22.33 20.57
C ILE A 136 -8.13 -23.47 20.51
N ILE A 137 -7.75 -24.57 19.86
CA ILE A 137 -8.53 -25.80 19.77
C ILE A 137 -7.60 -26.93 20.22
N ASP A 138 -7.99 -27.68 21.25
CA ASP A 138 -7.18 -28.78 21.82
C ASP A 138 -5.73 -28.37 22.10
N GLU A 139 -5.54 -27.21 22.76
CA GLU A 139 -4.25 -26.58 23.06
C GLU A 139 -3.42 -26.13 21.84
N GLN A 140 -3.93 -26.34 20.61
CA GLN A 140 -3.28 -25.91 19.38
C GLN A 140 -3.83 -24.56 18.90
N LYS A 141 -2.90 -23.63 18.63
CA LYS A 141 -3.24 -22.36 17.97
C LYS A 141 -3.51 -22.60 16.50
N THR A 142 -4.77 -22.52 16.11
CA THR A 142 -5.25 -22.64 14.74
C THR A 142 -5.69 -21.28 14.21
N LEU A 143 -5.68 -21.14 12.89
CA LEU A 143 -6.09 -19.90 12.23
C LEU A 143 -7.54 -20.05 11.74
N LEU A 144 -8.43 -19.22 12.28
CA LEU A 144 -9.80 -19.10 11.83
C LEU A 144 -9.90 -18.03 10.74
N LEU A 145 -10.30 -18.43 9.54
CA LEU A 145 -10.34 -17.53 8.37
C LEU A 145 -11.67 -16.78 8.25
N PRO A 146 -11.69 -15.64 7.53
CA PRO A 146 -12.91 -14.83 7.36
C PRO A 146 -14.14 -15.59 6.85
N VAL A 147 -13.99 -16.45 5.82
CA VAL A 147 -15.14 -17.22 5.29
C VAL A 147 -15.69 -18.17 6.35
N GLN A 148 -14.83 -18.76 7.18
CA GLN A 148 -15.26 -19.65 8.25
C GLN A 148 -16.04 -18.88 9.32
N GLN A 149 -15.62 -17.65 9.63
CA GLN A 149 -16.33 -16.79 10.59
C GLN A 149 -17.71 -16.39 10.06
N VAL A 150 -17.84 -16.03 8.78
CA VAL A 150 -19.15 -15.75 8.17
C VAL A 150 -20.02 -17.01 8.10
N MET A 151 -19.44 -18.18 7.85
CA MET A 151 -20.18 -19.45 7.94
C MET A 151 -20.69 -19.72 9.36
N GLN A 152 -19.87 -19.48 10.39
CA GLN A 152 -20.29 -19.62 11.79
C GLN A 152 -21.42 -18.64 12.14
N TRP A 153 -21.33 -17.39 11.71
CA TRP A 153 -22.40 -16.41 11.85
C TRP A 153 -23.70 -16.85 11.17
N PHE A 154 -23.61 -17.34 9.93
CA PHE A 154 -24.77 -17.81 9.19
C PHE A 154 -25.42 -19.03 9.87
N GLU A 155 -24.63 -20.01 10.31
CA GLU A 155 -25.10 -21.17 11.08
C GLU A 155 -25.79 -20.76 12.39
N ASP A 156 -25.23 -19.79 13.10
CA ASP A 156 -25.79 -19.25 14.35
C ASP A 156 -27.18 -18.61 14.15
N LEU A 157 -27.40 -17.90 13.04
CA LEU A 157 -28.71 -17.33 12.73
C LEU A 157 -29.74 -18.36 12.29
N LEU A 158 -29.29 -19.46 11.67
CA LEU A 158 -30.18 -20.56 11.27
C LEU A 158 -30.65 -21.40 12.46
N ASP A 159 -29.81 -21.55 13.49
CA ASP A 159 -30.09 -22.34 14.72
C ASP A 159 -30.48 -23.80 14.41
N GLN A 160 -29.80 -24.38 13.42
CA GLN A 160 -29.91 -25.79 13.05
C GLN A 160 -28.62 -26.26 12.37
N PRO A 161 -28.22 -27.54 12.54
CA PRO A 161 -27.10 -28.12 11.81
C PRO A 161 -27.29 -27.99 10.30
N MET A 162 -26.20 -27.79 9.56
CA MET A 162 -26.25 -27.59 8.10
C MET A 162 -26.98 -28.74 7.38
N ASP A 163 -26.82 -29.97 7.86
CA ASP A 163 -27.47 -31.17 7.32
C ASP A 163 -29.00 -31.05 7.32
N GLN A 164 -29.59 -30.49 8.38
CA GLN A 164 -31.05 -30.31 8.50
C GLN A 164 -31.55 -29.12 7.67
N LEU A 165 -30.71 -28.08 7.51
CA LEU A 165 -31.03 -26.93 6.67
C LEU A 165 -31.18 -27.33 5.20
N ILE A 166 -30.25 -28.16 4.71
CA ILE A 166 -30.22 -28.63 3.33
C ILE A 166 -31.50 -29.41 3.01
N GLU A 167 -31.89 -30.37 3.86
CA GLU A 167 -33.16 -31.12 3.72
C GLU A 167 -34.40 -30.20 3.62
N SER A 168 -34.40 -29.06 4.34
CA SER A 168 -35.52 -28.10 4.34
C SER A 168 -35.56 -27.14 3.14
N LEU A 169 -34.41 -26.85 2.53
CA LEU A 169 -34.28 -25.99 1.34
C LEU A 169 -34.54 -26.76 0.03
N ASP A 170 -34.53 -28.10 0.11
CA ASP A 170 -34.41 -29.01 -1.04
C ASP A 170 -35.71 -29.67 -1.52
N ALA A 171 -36.90 -29.29 -1.04
CA ALA A 171 -38.14 -29.87 -1.59
C ALA A 171 -38.35 -29.55 -3.10
N ASN A 172 -37.65 -28.55 -3.66
CA ASN A 172 -37.82 -28.09 -5.04
C ASN A 172 -36.50 -27.82 -5.82
N SER A 173 -35.33 -28.29 -5.36
CA SER A 173 -34.00 -27.94 -5.94
C SER A 173 -33.38 -29.11 -6.74
N ILE A 174 -32.72 -28.80 -7.88
CA ILE A 174 -32.19 -29.80 -8.85
C ILE A 174 -30.74 -30.23 -8.53
N GLU A 175 -30.02 -29.55 -7.61
CA GLU A 175 -28.58 -29.82 -7.32
C GLU A 175 -28.23 -29.90 -5.79
N PRO A 176 -28.92 -30.73 -5.00
CA PRO A 176 -28.79 -30.78 -3.53
C PRO A 176 -27.36 -31.13 -3.05
N GLU A 177 -26.77 -32.21 -3.58
CA GLU A 177 -25.44 -32.71 -3.17
C GLU A 177 -24.32 -31.69 -3.45
N SER A 178 -24.49 -30.80 -4.43
CA SER A 178 -23.49 -29.79 -4.79
C SER A 178 -23.48 -28.63 -3.79
N LYS A 179 -24.65 -28.21 -3.28
CA LYS A 179 -24.77 -27.11 -2.33
C LYS A 179 -24.24 -27.49 -0.95
N GLU A 180 -24.62 -28.66 -0.46
CA GLU A 180 -24.11 -29.25 0.79
C GLU A 180 -22.59 -29.29 0.81
N ARG A 181 -22.01 -29.92 -0.22
CA ARG A 181 -20.56 -30.04 -0.36
C ARG A 181 -19.88 -28.68 -0.39
N SER A 182 -20.50 -27.68 -1.02
CA SER A 182 -19.96 -26.31 -1.08
C SER A 182 -19.89 -25.68 0.31
N PHE A 183 -20.97 -25.71 1.09
CA PHE A 183 -21.01 -25.16 2.45
C PHE A 183 -20.03 -25.88 3.39
N TYR A 184 -19.93 -27.21 3.31
CA TYR A 184 -18.92 -27.97 4.02
C TYR A 184 -17.49 -27.55 3.69
N ASN A 185 -17.21 -27.27 2.42
CA ASN A 185 -15.90 -26.77 2.00
C ASN A 185 -15.63 -25.35 2.51
N TRP A 186 -16.64 -24.47 2.51
CA TRP A 186 -16.50 -23.10 3.02
C TRP A 186 -16.26 -23.08 4.54
N LYS A 187 -16.93 -23.96 5.29
CA LYS A 187 -16.67 -24.17 6.73
C LYS A 187 -15.24 -24.62 7.02
N LYS A 188 -14.62 -25.37 6.09
CA LYS A 188 -13.19 -25.75 6.14
C LYS A 188 -12.24 -24.64 5.65
N GLY A 189 -12.77 -23.46 5.29
CA GLY A 189 -11.98 -22.32 4.83
C GLY A 189 -11.69 -22.31 3.34
N THR A 190 -12.42 -23.10 2.53
CA THR A 190 -12.32 -23.01 1.07
C THR A 190 -12.91 -21.69 0.59
N LEU A 191 -12.25 -21.05 -0.37
CA LEU A 191 -12.70 -19.79 -0.92
C LEU A 191 -13.94 -20.00 -1.81
N PRO A 192 -15.09 -19.35 -1.54
CA PRO A 192 -16.27 -19.40 -2.41
C PRO A 192 -16.02 -18.62 -3.71
N ASP A 193 -16.67 -18.98 -4.82
CA ASP A 193 -16.75 -18.13 -6.01
C ASP A 193 -17.95 -17.18 -5.93
N ALA A 194 -17.84 -15.98 -6.53
CA ALA A 194 -18.89 -14.96 -6.40
C ALA A 194 -20.20 -15.38 -7.06
N LYS A 195 -20.14 -16.17 -8.14
CA LYS A 195 -21.34 -16.67 -8.83
C LYS A 195 -22.10 -17.67 -7.95
N THR A 196 -21.39 -18.51 -7.21
CA THR A 196 -22.00 -19.45 -6.27
C THR A 196 -22.60 -18.73 -5.06
N ILE A 197 -21.97 -17.67 -4.56
CA ILE A 197 -22.56 -16.80 -3.53
C ILE A 197 -23.88 -16.21 -4.05
N GLU A 198 -23.87 -15.58 -5.23
CA GLU A 198 -25.07 -15.00 -5.84
C GLU A 198 -26.17 -16.05 -6.04
N ARG A 199 -25.81 -17.22 -6.57
CA ARG A 199 -26.75 -18.31 -6.83
C ARG A 199 -27.40 -18.87 -5.56
N TYR A 200 -26.65 -18.99 -4.47
CA TYR A 200 -27.15 -19.59 -3.23
C TYR A 200 -27.92 -18.60 -2.36
N PHE A 201 -27.65 -17.31 -2.51
CA PHE A 201 -28.29 -16.23 -1.76
C PHE A 201 -28.95 -15.23 -2.70
N SER A 202 -29.62 -15.71 -3.75
CA SER A 202 -30.41 -14.86 -4.62
C SER A 202 -31.69 -14.40 -3.92
N SER A 203 -32.23 -13.24 -4.31
CA SER A 203 -33.35 -12.61 -3.61
C SER A 203 -34.66 -13.41 -3.63
N ASP A 204 -34.77 -14.42 -4.50
CA ASP A 204 -35.90 -15.38 -4.58
C ASP A 204 -35.79 -16.55 -3.58
N LYS A 205 -34.70 -16.65 -2.81
CA LYS A 205 -34.48 -17.73 -1.85
C LYS A 205 -35.01 -17.36 -0.47
N GLU A 206 -35.66 -18.33 0.16
CA GLU A 206 -36.14 -18.22 1.53
C GLU A 206 -35.34 -19.17 2.43
N TYR A 207 -34.88 -18.63 3.57
CA TYR A 207 -34.19 -19.39 4.61
C TYR A 207 -34.93 -19.19 5.94
N SER A 208 -35.03 -20.25 6.74
CA SER A 208 -35.63 -20.19 8.07
C SER A 208 -34.57 -19.83 9.11
N PHE A 209 -34.63 -18.60 9.63
CA PHE A 209 -33.71 -18.09 10.64
C PHE A 209 -34.29 -18.24 12.05
N LYS A 210 -34.16 -19.43 12.63
CA LYS A 210 -34.69 -19.71 13.97
C LYS A 210 -33.81 -19.14 15.07
N GLY A 211 -32.56 -18.77 14.77
CA GLY A 211 -31.58 -18.23 15.70
C GLY A 211 -31.65 -16.73 15.91
N CYS A 212 -32.66 -16.05 15.35
CA CYS A 212 -32.83 -14.60 15.47
C CYS A 212 -33.55 -14.19 16.76
N TYR A 213 -33.42 -12.92 17.11
CA TYR A 213 -34.11 -12.28 18.23
C TYR A 213 -35.06 -11.18 17.75
N SER A 214 -36.27 -11.19 18.31
CA SER A 214 -37.24 -10.11 18.23
C SER A 214 -37.92 -9.99 19.58
N HIS A 215 -38.14 -8.78 20.05
CA HIS A 215 -38.91 -8.54 21.28
C HIS A 215 -40.33 -8.07 20.95
N ASN A 216 -41.27 -8.32 21.86
CA ASN A 216 -42.60 -7.76 21.78
C ASN A 216 -42.57 -6.32 22.29
N THR A 217 -42.97 -5.36 21.47
CA THR A 217 -42.96 -3.94 21.83
C THR A 217 -44.00 -3.58 22.88
N ASP A 218 -44.99 -4.45 23.10
CA ASP A 218 -46.04 -4.27 24.10
C ASP A 218 -45.59 -4.69 25.52
N ASP A 219 -44.47 -5.40 25.64
CA ASP A 219 -43.91 -5.83 26.93
C ASP A 219 -43.27 -4.63 27.67
N SER A 220 -43.19 -4.70 29.01
CA SER A 220 -42.48 -3.66 29.78
C SER A 220 -40.98 -3.66 29.47
N LEU A 221 -40.29 -2.54 29.66
CA LEU A 221 -38.83 -2.45 29.45
C LEU A 221 -38.06 -3.53 30.22
N GLU A 222 -38.49 -3.81 31.45
CA GLU A 222 -37.87 -4.84 32.30
C GLU A 222 -38.08 -6.24 31.72
N ASP A 223 -39.27 -6.54 31.20
CA ASP A 223 -39.57 -7.82 30.55
C ASP A 223 -38.80 -7.98 29.25
N GLN A 224 -38.74 -6.93 28.41
CA GLN A 224 -37.94 -6.92 27.18
C GLN A 224 -36.45 -7.15 27.46
N PHE A 225 -35.92 -6.51 28.51
CA PHE A 225 -34.55 -6.68 28.95
C PHE A 225 -34.28 -8.10 29.44
N ASN A 226 -35.15 -8.65 30.29
CA ASN A 226 -35.02 -10.01 30.80
C ASN A 226 -35.13 -11.05 29.68
N ASN A 227 -36.00 -10.82 28.69
CA ASN A 227 -36.13 -11.68 27.51
C ASN A 227 -34.87 -11.64 26.64
N ALA A 228 -34.29 -10.46 26.40
CA ALA A 228 -33.03 -10.31 25.66
C ALA A 228 -31.88 -11.03 26.38
N PHE A 229 -31.78 -10.84 27.70
CA PHE A 229 -30.77 -11.49 28.52
C PHE A 229 -30.94 -13.03 28.53
N ALA A 230 -32.17 -13.52 28.67
CA ALA A 230 -32.50 -14.94 28.62
C ALA A 230 -32.21 -15.55 27.25
N PHE A 231 -32.46 -14.83 26.16
CA PHE A 231 -32.09 -15.25 24.81
C PHE A 231 -30.58 -15.49 24.70
N LEU A 232 -29.75 -14.53 25.14
CA LEU A 232 -28.28 -14.65 25.07
C LEU A 232 -27.74 -15.77 25.97
N LYS A 233 -28.26 -15.89 27.20
CA LYS A 233 -27.78 -16.88 28.17
C LYS A 233 -28.29 -18.29 27.89
N ASN A 234 -29.59 -18.44 27.62
CA ASN A 234 -30.24 -19.75 27.59
C ASN A 234 -30.31 -20.32 26.17
N LYS A 235 -30.60 -19.48 25.17
CA LYS A 235 -30.70 -19.94 23.77
C LYS A 235 -29.35 -19.91 23.07
N LYS A 236 -28.56 -18.84 23.24
CA LYS A 236 -27.22 -18.73 22.64
C LYS A 236 -26.10 -19.30 23.50
N CYS A 237 -26.40 -19.69 24.74
CA CYS A 237 -25.45 -20.30 25.68
C CYS A 237 -24.17 -19.47 25.89
N LEU A 238 -24.28 -18.14 25.85
CA LEU A 238 -23.13 -17.24 25.96
C LEU A 238 -22.83 -16.91 27.42
N ASP A 239 -21.57 -17.01 27.81
CA ASP A 239 -21.08 -16.45 29.06
C ASP A 239 -20.93 -14.92 28.97
N GLU A 240 -20.37 -14.31 29.99
CA GLU A 240 -20.19 -12.86 30.02
C GLU A 240 -19.20 -12.35 28.96
N GLU A 241 -18.14 -13.11 28.70
CA GLU A 241 -17.14 -12.77 27.67
C GLU A 241 -17.74 -12.94 26.27
N GLY A 242 -18.44 -14.05 26.02
CA GLY A 242 -19.18 -14.28 24.80
C GLY A 242 -20.24 -13.21 24.51
N ILE A 243 -20.92 -12.65 25.51
CA ILE A 243 -21.84 -11.52 25.27
C ILE A 243 -21.08 -10.26 24.83
N ARG A 244 -19.89 -9.98 25.38
CA ARG A 244 -19.06 -8.82 24.98
C ARG A 244 -18.55 -8.96 23.54
N ASP A 245 -18.18 -10.16 23.15
CA ASP A 245 -17.72 -10.47 21.78
C ASP A 245 -18.85 -10.42 20.74
N GLN A 246 -20.11 -10.54 21.17
CA GLN A 246 -21.26 -10.55 20.27
C GLN A 246 -21.95 -9.19 20.14
N LEU A 247 -22.05 -8.41 21.22
CA LEU A 247 -22.81 -7.17 21.23
C LEU A 247 -21.93 -5.95 20.98
N GLN A 248 -22.30 -5.13 19.99
CA GLN A 248 -21.69 -3.82 19.72
C GLN A 248 -22.18 -2.80 20.75
N LEU A 249 -21.77 -2.99 22.01
CA LEU A 249 -22.14 -2.15 23.14
C LEU A 249 -20.89 -1.85 23.98
N ALA A 250 -20.77 -0.61 24.47
CA ALA A 250 -19.63 -0.20 25.29
C ALA A 250 -19.46 -1.09 26.52
N THR A 251 -18.24 -1.55 26.78
CA THR A 251 -17.91 -2.48 27.90
C THR A 251 -18.43 -1.98 29.25
N ARG A 252 -18.32 -0.67 29.51
CA ARG A 252 -18.83 -0.05 30.75
C ARG A 252 -20.33 -0.26 30.97
N ARG A 253 -21.13 -0.33 29.91
CA ARG A 253 -22.59 -0.54 29.98
C ARG A 253 -22.88 -2.02 30.21
N LEU A 254 -22.16 -2.90 29.51
CA LEU A 254 -22.22 -4.34 29.74
C LEU A 254 -21.85 -4.70 31.19
N ASP A 255 -20.81 -4.10 31.76
CA ASP A 255 -20.44 -4.32 33.17
C ASP A 255 -21.55 -3.92 34.13
N ARG A 256 -22.30 -2.83 33.84
CA ARG A 256 -23.47 -2.44 34.64
C ARG A 256 -24.61 -3.44 34.49
N VAL A 257 -24.83 -3.98 33.30
CA VAL A 257 -25.79 -5.06 33.05
C VAL A 257 -25.45 -6.28 33.90
N PHE A 258 -24.21 -6.77 33.84
CA PHE A 258 -23.80 -7.97 34.57
C PHE A 258 -23.77 -7.78 36.11
N THR A 259 -23.42 -6.58 36.58
CA THR A 259 -23.45 -6.24 38.01
C THR A 259 -24.83 -5.84 38.54
N LYS A 260 -25.88 -5.94 37.71
CA LYS A 260 -27.27 -5.56 38.04
C LYS A 260 -27.43 -4.10 38.47
N ARG A 261 -26.66 -3.20 37.85
CA ARG A 261 -26.65 -1.75 38.07
C ARG A 261 -27.00 -0.96 36.79
N ALA A 262 -27.59 -1.61 35.80
CA ALA A 262 -28.02 -0.98 34.56
C ALA A 262 -29.13 0.04 34.80
N SER A 263 -28.98 1.25 34.25
CA SER A 263 -30.08 2.22 34.11
C SER A 263 -31.07 1.77 33.04
N ASP A 264 -32.22 2.44 32.95
CA ASP A 264 -33.19 2.17 31.88
C ASP A 264 -32.58 2.42 30.49
N GLU A 265 -31.76 3.47 30.33
CA GLU A 265 -30.98 3.71 29.11
C GLU A 265 -30.01 2.56 28.79
N ASP A 266 -29.31 2.02 29.81
CA ASP A 266 -28.41 0.88 29.62
C ASP A 266 -29.19 -0.37 29.16
N LYS A 267 -30.43 -0.57 29.66
CA LYS A 267 -31.31 -1.68 29.26
C LYS A 267 -31.81 -1.51 27.83
N GLU A 268 -32.27 -0.31 27.46
CA GLU A 268 -32.74 0.00 26.09
C GLU A 268 -31.62 -0.25 25.07
N MET A 269 -30.42 0.26 25.33
CA MET A 269 -29.27 0.02 24.46
C MET A 269 -28.86 -1.46 24.38
N PHE A 270 -29.00 -2.21 25.48
CA PHE A 270 -28.75 -3.65 25.50
C PHE A 270 -29.75 -4.43 24.65
N ILE A 271 -31.04 -4.07 24.74
CA ILE A 271 -32.10 -4.68 23.92
C ILE A 271 -31.85 -4.40 22.44
N GLU A 272 -31.56 -3.14 22.07
CA GLU A 272 -31.31 -2.79 20.67
C GLU A 272 -30.04 -3.45 20.13
N ALA A 273 -28.95 -3.49 20.91
CA ALA A 273 -27.73 -4.19 20.51
C ALA A 273 -27.98 -5.70 20.29
N THR A 274 -28.82 -6.33 21.12
CA THR A 274 -29.20 -7.74 20.98
C THR A 274 -30.04 -7.98 19.72
N LYS A 275 -31.05 -7.13 19.51
CA LYS A 275 -31.91 -7.16 18.31
C LYS A 275 -31.10 -6.93 17.05
N ASP A 276 -30.15 -6.00 17.07
CA ASP A 276 -29.30 -5.71 15.93
C ASP A 276 -28.36 -6.85 15.60
N ARG A 277 -27.71 -7.46 16.59
CA ARG A 277 -26.80 -8.61 16.38
C ARG A 277 -27.54 -9.84 15.86
N PHE A 278 -28.74 -10.11 16.35
CA PHE A 278 -29.50 -11.31 16.01
C PHE A 278 -30.72 -11.00 15.13
N ALA A 279 -30.68 -9.93 14.35
CA ALA A 279 -31.71 -9.61 13.38
C ALA A 279 -31.80 -10.68 12.28
N VAL A 280 -32.99 -10.82 11.69
CA VAL A 280 -33.15 -11.64 10.48
C VAL A 280 -32.43 -10.94 9.32
N PRO A 281 -31.40 -11.55 8.71
CA PRO A 281 -30.67 -10.92 7.64
C PRO A 281 -31.44 -11.06 6.31
N ASP A 282 -31.38 -10.03 5.48
CA ASP A 282 -31.77 -10.17 4.08
C ASP A 282 -30.68 -10.87 3.26
N MET A 283 -31.05 -11.34 2.07
CA MET A 283 -30.10 -12.02 1.18
C MET A 283 -28.95 -11.11 0.72
N SER A 284 -29.21 -9.81 0.54
CA SER A 284 -28.18 -8.80 0.21
C SER A 284 -27.09 -8.76 1.26
N THR A 285 -27.47 -8.70 2.55
CA THR A 285 -26.58 -8.69 3.69
C THR A 285 -25.70 -9.93 3.68
N ILE A 286 -26.30 -11.12 3.52
CA ILE A 286 -25.54 -12.38 3.47
C ILE A 286 -24.51 -12.35 2.33
N ARG A 287 -24.90 -11.95 1.11
CA ARG A 287 -23.97 -11.83 -0.03
C ARG A 287 -22.83 -10.87 0.27
N LYS A 288 -23.13 -9.65 0.77
CA LYS A 288 -22.13 -8.64 1.16
C LYS A 288 -21.11 -9.19 2.16
N ARG A 289 -21.57 -9.91 3.19
CA ARG A 289 -20.68 -10.53 4.20
C ARG A 289 -19.77 -11.58 3.58
N PHE A 290 -20.32 -12.49 2.78
CA PHE A 290 -19.52 -13.52 2.12
C PHE A 290 -18.52 -12.94 1.11
N LEU A 291 -18.91 -11.94 0.32
CA LEU A 291 -18.02 -11.30 -0.66
C LEU A 291 -16.87 -10.57 0.03
N LEU A 292 -17.13 -9.83 1.12
CA LEU A 292 -16.07 -9.16 1.87
C LEU A 292 -15.13 -10.17 2.55
N ALA A 293 -15.68 -11.19 3.22
CA ALA A 293 -14.89 -12.24 3.84
C ALA A 293 -14.03 -13.01 2.82
N ARG A 294 -14.60 -13.31 1.66
CA ARG A 294 -13.87 -13.90 0.53
C ARG A 294 -12.72 -12.99 0.10
N ALA A 295 -12.97 -11.71 -0.15
CA ALA A 295 -11.95 -10.77 -0.62
C ALA A 295 -10.79 -10.64 0.37
N SER A 296 -11.10 -10.48 1.66
CA SER A 296 -10.08 -10.42 2.70
C SER A 296 -9.31 -11.74 2.84
N GLN A 297 -10.00 -12.88 2.75
CA GLN A 297 -9.35 -14.19 2.84
C GLN A 297 -8.42 -14.45 1.64
N ASP A 298 -8.85 -14.14 0.41
CA ASP A 298 -8.02 -14.28 -0.78
C ASP A 298 -6.78 -13.37 -0.72
N ALA A 299 -6.98 -12.12 -0.27
CA ALA A 299 -5.88 -11.19 -0.03
C ALA A 299 -4.88 -11.76 1.00
N PHE A 300 -5.36 -12.26 2.13
CA PHE A 300 -4.52 -12.90 3.15
C PHE A 300 -3.73 -14.08 2.59
N GLN A 301 -4.38 -14.98 1.83
CA GLN A 301 -3.73 -16.15 1.25
C GLN A 301 -2.65 -15.76 0.22
N LYS A 302 -2.93 -14.77 -0.64
CA LYS A 302 -1.97 -14.25 -1.63
C LYS A 302 -0.80 -13.54 -0.97
N LEU A 303 -1.05 -12.70 0.03
CA LEU A 303 -0.01 -12.01 0.78
C LEU A 303 0.86 -13.00 1.56
N SER A 304 0.25 -13.99 2.20
CA SER A 304 0.97 -15.06 2.90
C SER A 304 1.93 -15.79 1.95
N LYS A 305 1.47 -16.10 0.73
CA LYS A 305 2.30 -16.70 -0.31
C LYS A 305 3.51 -15.82 -0.68
N ILE A 306 3.33 -14.50 -0.79
CA ILE A 306 4.39 -13.54 -1.12
C ILE A 306 5.41 -13.42 0.02
N LEU A 307 4.93 -13.29 1.26
CA LEU A 307 5.77 -13.02 2.44
C LEU A 307 6.51 -14.26 2.95
N HIS A 308 6.04 -15.45 2.60
CA HIS A 308 6.59 -16.72 3.08
C HIS A 308 7.05 -17.63 1.93
N HIS A 309 7.57 -17.07 0.84
CA HIS A 309 8.22 -17.81 -0.25
C HIS A 309 7.40 -18.98 -0.80
N ASN A 310 6.10 -18.74 -1.03
CA ASN A 310 5.11 -19.70 -1.53
C ASN A 310 4.71 -20.83 -0.58
N VAL A 311 5.01 -20.74 0.71
CA VAL A 311 4.47 -21.65 1.73
C VAL A 311 2.96 -21.45 1.86
N LYS A 312 2.20 -22.55 1.97
CA LYS A 312 0.74 -22.49 2.20
C LYS A 312 0.46 -21.87 3.58
N TYR A 313 -0.49 -20.93 3.64
CA TYR A 313 -0.81 -20.19 4.86
C TYR A 313 -1.08 -21.08 6.09
N ASN A 314 -1.75 -22.21 5.90
CA ASN A 314 -2.11 -23.15 6.97
C ASN A 314 -0.93 -24.01 7.48
N LYS A 315 0.24 -23.90 6.87
CA LYS A 315 1.48 -24.58 7.31
C LYS A 315 2.42 -23.63 8.06
N ILE A 316 2.05 -22.36 8.21
CA ILE A 316 2.90 -21.35 8.84
C ILE A 316 2.54 -21.30 10.33
N PRO A 317 3.49 -21.58 11.24
CA PRO A 317 3.25 -21.41 12.66
C PRO A 317 2.80 -19.98 12.97
N ALA A 318 1.85 -19.82 13.89
CA ALA A 318 1.33 -18.49 14.27
C ALA A 318 2.45 -17.51 14.65
N SER A 319 3.45 -17.97 15.40
CA SER A 319 4.63 -17.18 15.81
C SER A 319 5.53 -16.74 14.64
N LYS A 320 5.43 -17.39 13.49
CA LYS A 320 6.20 -17.08 12.28
C LYS A 320 5.38 -16.37 11.21
N ASN A 321 4.09 -16.12 11.44
CA ASN A 321 3.21 -15.52 10.45
C ASN A 321 3.34 -13.99 10.49
N LYS A 322 3.90 -13.41 9.43
CA LYS A 322 4.19 -11.96 9.35
C LYS A 322 2.93 -11.10 9.20
N LEU A 323 1.79 -11.69 8.87
CA LEU A 323 0.51 -10.98 8.72
C LEU A 323 -0.26 -10.81 10.03
N LEU A 324 -0.03 -11.67 11.03
CA LEU A 324 -0.79 -11.59 12.29
C LEU A 324 -0.51 -10.31 13.10
N PRO A 325 0.74 -9.82 13.22
CA PRO A 325 0.99 -8.52 13.84
C PRO A 325 0.31 -7.36 13.09
N LEU A 326 0.17 -7.46 11.76
CA LEU A 326 -0.55 -6.46 10.98
C LEU A 326 -2.07 -6.48 11.26
N VAL A 327 -2.64 -7.65 11.58
CA VAL A 327 -4.02 -7.73 12.05
C VAL A 327 -4.18 -7.00 13.38
N THR A 328 -3.26 -7.15 14.32
CA THR A 328 -3.37 -6.43 15.60
C THR A 328 -3.10 -4.93 15.46
N GLN A 329 -2.28 -4.53 14.49
CA GLN A 329 -2.15 -3.12 14.09
C GLN A 329 -3.46 -2.56 13.53
N TYR A 330 -4.14 -3.29 12.63
CA TYR A 330 -5.45 -2.93 12.12
C TYR A 330 -6.44 -2.69 13.28
N GLN A 331 -6.52 -3.66 14.20
CA GLN A 331 -7.43 -3.61 15.34
C GLN A 331 -7.17 -2.40 16.22
N ARG A 332 -5.89 -2.09 16.49
CA ARG A 332 -5.51 -0.91 17.26
C ARG A 332 -5.98 0.38 16.60
N VAL A 333 -5.67 0.58 15.31
CA VAL A 333 -6.04 1.81 14.60
C VAL A 333 -7.56 1.95 14.56
N PHE A 334 -8.26 0.88 14.18
CA PHE A 334 -9.71 0.87 14.11
C PHE A 334 -10.35 1.24 15.46
N ASN A 335 -9.97 0.54 16.53
CA ASN A 335 -10.55 0.76 17.86
C ASN A 335 -10.26 2.16 18.39
N LEU A 336 -9.06 2.69 18.15
CA LEU A 336 -8.71 4.06 18.54
C LEU A 336 -9.53 5.11 17.79
N THR A 337 -9.76 4.92 16.48
CA THR A 337 -10.60 5.82 15.68
C THR A 337 -12.06 5.79 16.16
N THR A 338 -12.63 4.61 16.39
CA THR A 338 -13.99 4.49 16.94
C THR A 338 -14.10 5.11 18.34
N GLU A 339 -13.10 4.90 19.20
CA GLU A 339 -13.08 5.50 20.52
C GLU A 339 -12.95 7.03 20.45
N ALA A 340 -12.14 7.56 19.54
CA ALA A 340 -12.01 9.00 19.33
C ALA A 340 -13.37 9.63 19.01
N PHE A 341 -14.14 9.01 18.12
CA PHE A 341 -15.48 9.47 17.78
C PHE A 341 -16.43 9.38 18.98
N ASN A 342 -16.39 8.28 19.74
CA ASN A 342 -17.21 8.14 20.95
C ASN A 342 -16.93 9.22 22.00
N GLN A 343 -15.69 9.74 22.06
CA GLN A 343 -15.28 10.77 23.02
C GLN A 343 -15.55 12.20 22.52
N CYS A 344 -15.42 12.45 21.21
CA CYS A 344 -15.46 13.80 20.63
C CYS A 344 -16.72 14.10 19.81
N GLY A 345 -17.49 13.08 19.43
CA GLY A 345 -18.65 13.20 18.54
C GLY A 345 -18.25 13.53 17.09
N VAL A 346 -19.14 14.22 16.38
CA VAL A 346 -19.00 14.52 14.94
C VAL A 346 -17.97 15.60 14.59
N ASP A 347 -17.31 16.22 15.57
CA ASP A 347 -16.25 17.19 15.32
C ASP A 347 -14.96 16.47 14.93
N GLN A 348 -14.75 16.33 13.61
CA GLN A 348 -13.60 15.63 13.03
C GLN A 348 -12.26 16.17 13.54
N LEU A 349 -12.14 17.48 13.79
CA LEU A 349 -10.88 18.06 14.26
C LEU A 349 -10.57 17.61 15.70
N GLN A 350 -11.59 17.59 16.56
CA GLN A 350 -11.42 17.11 17.95
C GLN A 350 -11.17 15.60 17.99
N GLU A 351 -11.88 14.83 17.17
CA GLU A 351 -11.66 13.39 17.00
C GLU A 351 -10.20 13.11 16.60
N ASP A 352 -9.73 13.80 15.56
CA ASP A 352 -8.38 13.66 15.02
C ASP A 352 -7.30 13.98 16.07
N LEU A 353 -7.49 15.06 16.83
CA LEU A 353 -6.59 15.43 17.93
C LEU A 353 -6.61 14.38 19.05
N TRP A 354 -7.78 13.86 19.41
CA TRP A 354 -7.89 12.83 20.45
C TRP A 354 -7.18 11.55 20.01
N PHE A 355 -7.43 11.09 18.77
CA PHE A 355 -6.79 9.92 18.19
C PHE A 355 -5.27 10.02 18.26
N GLU A 356 -4.71 11.14 17.81
CA GLU A 356 -3.25 11.35 17.83
C GLU A 356 -2.69 11.38 19.25
N ASN A 357 -3.41 11.93 20.22
CA ASN A 357 -2.97 11.96 21.61
C ASN A 357 -2.87 10.56 22.24
N GLN A 358 -3.58 9.55 21.72
CA GLN A 358 -3.48 8.17 22.20
C GLN A 358 -2.35 7.35 21.56
N LEU A 359 -1.72 7.86 20.50
CA LEU A 359 -0.64 7.14 19.83
C LEU A 359 0.64 7.16 20.66
N LEU A 360 1.35 6.03 20.67
CA LEU A 360 2.68 5.94 21.27
C LEU A 360 3.67 6.77 20.43
N SER A 361 4.69 7.32 21.08
CA SER A 361 5.62 8.24 20.41
C SER A 361 6.27 7.62 19.16
N PHE A 362 6.66 6.35 19.22
CA PHE A 362 7.25 5.69 18.05
C PHE A 362 6.25 5.57 16.89
N GLU A 363 4.97 5.35 17.17
CA GLU A 363 3.94 5.18 16.12
C GLU A 363 3.76 6.45 15.30
N LYS A 364 3.84 7.61 15.97
CA LYS A 364 3.76 8.93 15.33
C LYS A 364 4.91 9.16 14.34
N TRP A 365 6.09 8.63 14.65
CA TRP A 365 7.29 8.84 13.83
C TRP A 365 7.54 7.72 12.82
N THR A 366 6.89 6.57 12.97
CA THR A 366 7.12 5.40 12.11
C THR A 366 5.82 4.81 11.56
N THR A 367 5.24 3.81 12.21
CA THR A 367 4.27 2.89 11.62
C THR A 367 2.91 3.52 11.32
N LEU A 368 2.55 4.62 11.98
CA LEU A 368 1.26 5.32 11.79
C LEU A 368 1.43 6.74 11.24
N LEU A 369 2.63 7.12 10.81
CA LEU A 369 2.93 8.44 10.22
C LEU A 369 2.00 8.77 9.04
N SER A 370 1.63 7.78 8.22
CA SER A 370 0.76 7.94 7.05
C SER A 370 -0.68 8.35 7.35
N ILE A 371 -1.09 8.27 8.63
CA ILE A 371 -2.46 8.56 9.06
C ILE A 371 -2.51 9.60 10.19
N LEU A 372 -1.51 10.49 10.30
CA LEU A 372 -1.53 11.60 11.24
C LEU A 372 -2.27 12.83 10.66
N PRO A 373 -3.49 13.15 11.12
CA PRO A 373 -4.18 14.41 10.81
C PRO A 373 -3.31 15.68 10.87
N SER A 374 -2.52 15.85 11.94
CA SER A 374 -1.76 17.08 12.22
C SER A 374 -0.66 17.34 11.21
N MET A 375 -0.27 16.33 10.43
CA MET A 375 0.77 16.44 9.43
C MET A 375 0.21 16.42 8.00
N GLN A 376 -1.12 16.35 7.78
CA GLN A 376 -1.68 16.19 6.42
C GLN A 376 -1.28 17.31 5.44
N ASP A 377 -1.01 18.52 5.94
CA ASP A 377 -0.50 19.66 5.16
C ASP A 377 1.04 19.71 5.07
N GLN A 378 1.73 18.85 5.81
CA GLN A 378 3.17 18.67 5.75
C GLN A 378 3.47 17.55 4.76
N ASP A 379 4.66 17.53 4.16
CA ASP A 379 5.04 16.53 3.17
C ASP A 379 5.30 15.13 3.78
N ILE A 380 4.31 14.55 4.49
CA ILE A 380 4.36 13.21 5.14
C ILE A 380 4.87 12.16 4.16
N ALA A 381 4.40 12.21 2.92
CA ALA A 381 4.79 11.25 1.91
C ALA A 381 6.31 11.30 1.64
N GLU A 382 6.93 12.49 1.69
CA GLU A 382 8.38 12.65 1.55
C GLU A 382 9.13 12.13 2.78
N GLU A 383 8.71 12.51 3.99
CA GLU A 383 9.32 12.04 5.24
C GLU A 383 9.26 10.50 5.33
N LEU A 384 8.08 9.92 5.08
CA LEU A 384 7.91 8.47 5.10
C LEU A 384 8.71 7.79 3.98
N SER A 385 8.73 8.36 2.78
CA SER A 385 9.52 7.79 1.68
C SER A 385 11.03 7.84 1.95
N SER A 386 11.51 8.87 2.63
CA SER A 386 12.91 9.02 3.05
C SER A 386 13.27 7.99 4.12
N TYR A 387 12.41 7.82 5.12
CA TYR A 387 12.60 6.80 6.16
C TYR A 387 12.59 5.37 5.60
N LEU A 388 11.66 5.06 4.69
CA LEU A 388 11.59 3.75 4.05
C LEU A 388 12.78 3.53 3.09
N THR A 389 13.21 4.56 2.35
CA THR A 389 14.42 4.50 1.50
C THR A 389 15.65 4.18 2.34
N TYR A 390 15.84 4.91 3.46
CA TYR A 390 16.90 4.63 4.42
C TYR A 390 16.88 3.16 4.83
N PHE A 391 15.72 2.57 5.10
CA PHE A 391 15.64 1.16 5.46
C PHE A 391 16.01 0.22 4.30
N PHE A 392 15.48 0.46 3.09
CA PHE A 392 15.74 -0.36 1.89
C PHE A 392 17.20 -0.34 1.43
N GLU A 393 17.95 0.71 1.78
CA GLU A 393 19.35 0.85 1.41
C GLU A 393 20.27 -0.14 2.13
N SER A 394 19.88 -0.80 3.23
CA SER A 394 20.78 -1.71 3.94
C SER A 394 20.20 -3.10 4.10
N SER A 395 20.98 -4.10 3.67
CA SER A 395 20.66 -5.52 3.91
C SER A 395 20.65 -5.86 5.40
N GLU A 396 21.51 -5.21 6.20
CA GLU A 396 21.53 -5.36 7.65
C GLU A 396 20.22 -4.85 8.27
N ARG A 397 19.75 -3.66 7.86
CA ARG A 397 18.46 -3.13 8.30
C ARG A 397 17.32 -4.07 7.89
N LEU A 398 17.29 -4.46 6.62
CA LEU A 398 16.29 -5.41 6.08
C LEU A 398 16.26 -6.76 6.82
N SER A 399 17.37 -7.24 7.37
CA SER A 399 17.40 -8.47 8.16
C SER A 399 16.55 -8.41 9.44
N THR A 400 16.26 -7.19 9.92
CA THR A 400 15.47 -6.93 11.14
C THR A 400 14.01 -6.55 10.87
N ILE A 401 13.53 -6.68 9.63
CA ILE A 401 12.20 -6.21 9.21
C ILE A 401 11.03 -6.74 10.07
N ASP A 402 11.14 -7.95 10.62
CA ASP A 402 10.09 -8.55 11.46
C ASP A 402 9.90 -7.83 12.80
N HIS A 403 10.87 -7.00 13.21
CA HIS A 403 10.77 -6.15 14.40
C HIS A 403 9.93 -4.89 14.19
N HIS A 404 9.60 -4.53 12.95
CA HIS A 404 8.82 -3.32 12.68
C HIS A 404 7.34 -3.44 13.07
N PHE A 405 6.82 -4.66 13.22
CA PHE A 405 5.38 -4.89 13.39
C PHE A 405 5.10 -5.48 14.76
N PRO A 406 4.84 -4.65 15.79
CA PRO A 406 4.51 -5.15 17.12
C PRO A 406 3.18 -5.86 17.12
N ASN A 407 3.11 -6.93 17.92
CA ASN A 407 1.83 -7.48 18.30
C ASN A 407 1.23 -6.60 19.40
N TYR A 408 0.25 -5.77 19.07
CA TYR A 408 -0.37 -4.84 20.01
C TYR A 408 -1.15 -5.50 21.15
N MET A 409 -1.44 -6.80 21.03
CA MET A 409 -2.08 -7.59 22.09
C MET A 409 -1.06 -8.23 23.04
N ASP A 410 0.23 -8.15 22.75
CA ASP A 410 1.32 -8.69 23.55
C ASP A 410 2.18 -7.54 24.10
N ARG A 411 2.08 -7.28 25.41
CA ARG A 411 2.78 -6.16 26.05
C ARG A 411 4.29 -6.28 25.99
N GLU A 412 4.83 -7.50 26.05
CA GLU A 412 6.28 -7.72 26.02
C GLU A 412 6.82 -7.50 24.61
N ASP A 413 6.15 -8.05 23.59
CA ASP A 413 6.51 -7.83 22.19
C ASP A 413 6.38 -6.35 21.80
N LEU A 414 5.30 -5.68 22.22
CA LEU A 414 5.09 -4.25 22.00
C LEU A 414 6.21 -3.43 22.62
N SER A 415 6.57 -3.68 23.88
CA SER A 415 7.65 -2.95 24.57
C SER A 415 8.99 -3.10 23.84
N ARG A 416 9.39 -4.36 23.54
CA ARG A 416 10.64 -4.67 22.85
C ARG A 416 10.74 -4.01 21.48
N LYS A 417 9.68 -4.09 20.68
CA LYS A 417 9.66 -3.49 19.32
C LYS A 417 9.50 -1.98 19.35
N SER A 418 8.89 -1.41 20.39
CA SER A 418 8.90 0.05 20.60
C SER A 418 10.33 0.56 20.77
N SER A 419 11.15 -0.09 21.62
CA SER A 419 12.57 0.26 21.80
C SER A 419 13.36 0.17 20.50
N PHE A 420 13.12 -0.87 19.70
CA PHE A 420 13.70 -1.01 18.37
C PHE A 420 13.34 0.18 17.46
N HIS A 421 12.07 0.59 17.41
CA HIS A 421 11.67 1.75 16.60
C HIS A 421 12.34 3.05 17.05
N PHE A 422 12.45 3.28 18.37
CA PHE A 422 13.17 4.45 18.89
C PHE A 422 14.63 4.47 18.44
N GLU A 423 15.35 3.36 18.59
CA GLU A 423 16.75 3.24 18.15
C GLU A 423 16.89 3.51 16.64
N GLN A 424 16.07 2.87 15.82
CA GLN A 424 16.14 3.02 14.37
C GLN A 424 15.81 4.43 13.91
N TYR A 425 14.80 5.07 14.51
CA TYR A 425 14.44 6.45 14.19
C TYR A 425 15.51 7.44 14.66
N THR A 426 16.09 7.24 15.85
CA THR A 426 17.21 8.06 16.33
C THR A 426 18.42 7.96 15.41
N ASN A 427 18.77 6.74 14.95
CA ASN A 427 19.87 6.55 14.00
C ASN A 427 19.58 7.24 12.66
N TYR A 428 18.37 7.09 12.13
CA TYR A 428 17.94 7.78 10.91
C TYR A 428 18.03 9.31 11.04
N ARG A 429 17.54 9.89 12.15
CA ARG A 429 17.61 11.33 12.40
C ARG A 429 19.05 11.81 12.53
N LYS A 430 19.89 11.08 13.25
CA LYS A 430 21.32 11.41 13.38
C LYS A 430 22.02 11.44 12.03
N ASP A 431 21.71 10.49 11.14
CA ASP A 431 22.27 10.45 9.78
C ASP A 431 21.83 11.68 8.97
N ILE A 432 20.56 12.07 9.05
CA ILE A 432 20.03 13.27 8.37
C ILE A 432 20.69 14.54 8.92
N ASP A 433 20.73 14.69 10.24
CA ASP A 433 21.23 15.89 10.89
C ASP A 433 22.73 16.05 10.58
N SER A 434 23.53 14.97 10.65
CA SER A 434 24.96 14.97 10.30
C SER A 434 25.21 15.34 8.83
N THR A 435 24.36 14.83 7.93
CA THR A 435 24.45 15.15 6.49
C THR A 435 24.10 16.63 6.25
N SER A 436 23.05 17.13 6.90
CA SER A 436 22.58 18.51 6.78
C SER A 436 23.60 19.51 7.34
N GLU A 437 24.18 19.22 8.51
CA GLU A 437 25.25 20.02 9.10
C GLU A 437 26.48 20.12 8.17
N LEU A 438 26.86 19.00 7.54
CA LEU A 438 27.96 18.99 6.57
C LEU A 438 27.64 19.80 5.31
N ILE A 439 26.41 19.70 4.78
CA ILE A 439 25.97 20.51 3.63
C ILE A 439 26.09 22.00 3.96
N VAL A 440 25.50 22.44 5.07
CA VAL A 440 25.56 23.84 5.53
C VAL A 440 27.00 24.30 5.73
N ALA A 441 27.88 23.46 6.28
CA ALA A 441 29.28 23.80 6.48
C ALA A 441 30.03 23.97 5.14
N LEU A 442 29.73 23.14 4.13
CA LEU A 442 30.34 23.21 2.80
C LEU A 442 29.82 24.39 1.97
N GLU A 443 28.56 24.81 2.15
CA GLU A 443 27.98 25.98 1.48
C GLU A 443 28.55 27.30 2.03
N ASN A 444 28.75 27.38 3.34
CA ASN A 444 29.11 28.63 4.02
C ASN A 444 30.61 28.87 4.17
N THR A 445 31.46 27.95 3.72
CA THR A 445 32.91 28.07 3.85
C THR A 445 33.56 28.69 2.61
N GLU A 446 34.57 29.52 2.81
CA GLU A 446 35.45 29.98 1.73
C GLU A 446 36.45 28.90 1.27
N SER A 447 36.62 27.81 2.04
CA SER A 447 37.59 26.75 1.77
C SER A 447 37.01 25.33 1.95
N PRO A 448 36.13 24.87 1.03
CA PRO A 448 35.54 23.52 1.10
C PRO A 448 36.59 22.40 1.15
N ILE A 449 37.73 22.59 0.48
CA ILE A 449 38.83 21.62 0.44
C ILE A 449 39.34 21.25 1.84
N THR A 450 39.36 22.19 2.78
CA THR A 450 39.88 21.97 4.13
C THR A 450 38.93 21.09 4.93
N ILE A 451 37.62 21.33 4.80
CA ILE A 451 36.58 20.52 5.45
C ILE A 451 36.60 19.11 4.87
N ILE A 452 36.56 18.97 3.54
CA ILE A 452 36.48 17.67 2.85
C ILE A 452 37.69 16.79 3.16
N LYS A 453 38.91 17.34 3.13
CA LYS A 453 40.13 16.56 3.39
C LYS A 453 40.19 15.99 4.82
N ASN A 454 39.66 16.73 5.78
CA ASN A 454 39.69 16.36 7.20
C ASN A 454 38.46 15.56 7.63
N TYR A 455 37.46 15.39 6.75
CA TYR A 455 36.27 14.61 7.05
C TYR A 455 36.57 13.11 6.94
N ASN A 456 36.25 12.37 8.01
CA ASN A 456 36.59 10.95 8.15
C ASN A 456 35.42 10.03 7.78
N ASP A 457 34.18 10.47 7.99
CA ASP A 457 33.00 9.67 7.68
C ASP A 457 32.68 9.74 6.18
N SER A 458 33.11 8.72 5.46
CA SER A 458 32.91 8.63 4.01
C SER A 458 31.45 8.39 3.63
N HIS A 459 30.65 7.80 4.51
CA HIS A 459 29.24 7.51 4.22
C HIS A 459 28.41 8.80 4.28
N THR A 460 28.59 9.60 5.33
CA THR A 460 27.95 10.93 5.42
C THR A 460 28.41 11.83 4.28
N LEU A 461 29.72 11.83 3.95
CA LEU A 461 30.23 12.59 2.81
C LEU A 461 29.60 12.15 1.48
N LEU A 462 29.41 10.84 1.27
CA LEU A 462 28.76 10.28 0.07
C LEU A 462 27.31 10.76 -0.07
N LYS A 463 26.54 10.77 1.03
CA LYS A 463 25.14 11.24 1.05
C LYS A 463 24.99 12.70 0.65
N THR A 464 25.99 13.54 0.93
CA THR A 464 25.92 14.97 0.53
C THR A 464 25.91 15.17 -0.99
N LEU A 465 26.32 14.18 -1.80
CA LEU A 465 26.31 14.29 -3.27
C LEU A 465 24.91 14.40 -3.90
N VAL A 466 23.85 14.19 -3.12
CA VAL A 466 22.47 14.47 -3.53
C VAL A 466 22.21 15.98 -3.63
N HIS A 467 22.93 16.80 -2.85
CA HIS A 467 22.83 18.25 -2.89
C HIS A 467 23.59 18.84 -4.11
N ASP A 468 23.05 19.89 -4.72
CA ASP A 468 23.62 20.49 -5.94
C ASP A 468 24.73 21.51 -5.63
N PHE A 469 25.86 21.00 -5.15
CA PHE A 469 27.06 21.82 -4.99
C PHE A 469 27.63 22.32 -6.33
N SER A 470 28.48 23.35 -6.24
CA SER A 470 29.31 23.80 -7.37
C SER A 470 30.12 22.64 -7.98
N PRO A 471 30.45 22.72 -9.28
CA PRO A 471 31.32 21.76 -9.95
C PRO A 471 32.64 21.47 -9.20
N GLU A 472 33.26 22.51 -8.65
CA GLU A 472 34.54 22.44 -7.96
C GLU A 472 34.41 21.68 -6.63
N THR A 473 33.41 22.02 -5.81
CA THR A 473 33.15 21.34 -4.54
C THR A 473 32.76 19.89 -4.78
N THR A 474 31.90 19.63 -5.78
CA THR A 474 31.53 18.26 -6.18
C THR A 474 32.76 17.44 -6.54
N ALA A 475 33.68 17.99 -7.34
CA ALA A 475 34.91 17.30 -7.73
C ALA A 475 35.82 16.97 -6.55
N LEU A 476 35.93 17.88 -5.57
CA LEU A 476 36.69 17.64 -4.33
C LEU A 476 36.09 16.50 -3.51
N ILE A 477 34.75 16.47 -3.35
CA ILE A 477 34.04 15.40 -2.65
C ILE A 477 34.29 14.06 -3.34
N LEU A 478 34.09 14.00 -4.66
CA LEU A 478 34.30 12.78 -5.45
C LEU A 478 35.74 12.26 -5.32
N SER A 479 36.74 13.15 -5.40
CA SER A 479 38.15 12.77 -5.25
C SER A 479 38.44 12.22 -3.85
N ARG A 480 37.86 12.80 -2.80
CA ARG A 480 38.03 12.31 -1.43
C ARG A 480 37.42 10.93 -1.26
N LEU A 481 36.21 10.72 -1.79
CA LEU A 481 35.51 9.44 -1.72
C LEU A 481 36.23 8.33 -2.51
N GLU A 482 36.90 8.66 -3.62
CA GLU A 482 37.77 7.71 -4.34
C GLU A 482 38.93 7.19 -3.47
N GLU A 483 39.45 8.01 -2.57
CA GLU A 483 40.55 7.63 -1.67
C GLU A 483 40.10 6.78 -0.49
N THR A 484 38.88 7.02 0.00
CA THR A 484 38.43 6.48 1.29
C THR A 484 37.43 5.33 1.20
N LEU A 485 36.60 5.29 0.15
CA LEU A 485 35.62 4.22 -0.03
C LEU A 485 36.28 2.90 -0.42
N LYS A 486 35.79 1.82 0.19
CA LYS A 486 36.26 0.45 -0.04
C LYS A 486 35.14 -0.53 -0.36
N ASP A 487 33.92 -0.22 0.09
CA ASP A 487 32.77 -1.06 -0.15
C ASP A 487 32.38 -1.02 -1.65
N PRO A 488 32.26 -2.18 -2.34
CA PRO A 488 31.98 -2.21 -3.77
C PRO A 488 30.63 -1.56 -4.15
N LYS A 489 29.64 -1.58 -3.26
CA LYS A 489 28.35 -0.94 -3.49
C LYS A 489 28.48 0.58 -3.42
N ASP A 490 29.20 1.10 -2.44
CA ASP A 490 29.47 2.54 -2.33
C ASP A 490 30.32 3.05 -3.50
N LEU A 491 31.28 2.24 -3.99
CA LEU A 491 32.05 2.54 -5.19
C LEU A 491 31.18 2.62 -6.45
N LEU A 492 30.16 1.74 -6.58
CA LEU A 492 29.19 1.84 -7.67
C LEU A 492 28.36 3.13 -7.58
N PHE A 493 27.93 3.51 -6.38
CA PHE A 493 27.21 4.76 -6.13
C PHE A 493 28.08 5.98 -6.45
N LEU A 494 29.37 5.96 -6.08
CA LEU A 494 30.33 6.97 -6.49
C LEU A 494 30.46 7.08 -8.02
N ASN A 495 30.53 5.94 -8.73
CA ASN A 495 30.56 5.91 -10.20
C ASN A 495 29.28 6.52 -10.81
N MET A 496 28.12 6.28 -10.20
CA MET A 496 26.86 6.90 -10.59
C MET A 496 26.92 8.43 -10.53
N HIS A 497 27.45 9.01 -9.45
CA HIS A 497 27.59 10.46 -9.32
C HIS A 497 28.65 11.06 -10.26
N LYS A 498 29.76 10.36 -10.53
CA LYS A 498 30.72 10.78 -11.56
C LYS A 498 30.08 10.84 -12.95
N LEU A 499 29.28 9.83 -13.30
CA LEU A 499 28.53 9.82 -14.56
C LEU A 499 27.52 10.96 -14.62
N ALA A 500 26.80 11.24 -13.51
CA ALA A 500 25.90 12.39 -13.42
C ALA A 500 26.62 13.71 -13.70
N MET A 501 27.84 13.89 -13.16
CA MET A 501 28.65 15.07 -13.38
C MET A 501 29.00 15.27 -14.88
N TYR A 502 29.33 14.20 -15.60
CA TYR A 502 29.64 14.28 -17.03
C TYR A 502 28.40 14.41 -17.93
N LEU A 503 27.32 13.73 -17.56
CA LEU A 503 26.16 13.54 -18.44
C LEU A 503 25.01 14.50 -18.16
N ASN A 504 24.80 14.89 -16.90
CA ASN A 504 23.70 15.76 -16.49
C ASN A 504 24.15 17.20 -16.22
N LYS A 505 25.31 17.42 -15.58
CA LYS A 505 25.81 18.79 -15.31
C LYS A 505 26.43 19.42 -16.58
N ASN A 506 26.23 20.73 -16.77
CA ASN A 506 26.75 21.54 -17.88
C ASN A 506 28.26 21.84 -17.74
N GLN A 507 29.10 20.82 -17.58
CA GLN A 507 30.55 21.01 -17.46
C GLN A 507 31.25 21.00 -18.83
N ASN A 508 32.37 21.72 -18.92
CA ASN A 508 33.23 21.75 -20.12
C ASN A 508 33.79 20.36 -20.42
N ARG A 509 33.17 19.66 -21.37
CA ARG A 509 33.58 18.31 -21.80
C ARG A 509 34.83 18.38 -22.66
N ASN A 510 35.95 17.94 -22.10
CA ASN A 510 37.20 17.83 -22.84
C ASN A 510 37.20 16.57 -23.74
N LYS A 511 38.25 16.43 -24.57
CA LYS A 511 38.38 15.31 -25.53
C LYS A 511 38.41 13.92 -24.88
N SER A 512 38.70 13.81 -23.58
CA SER A 512 38.77 12.54 -22.85
C SER A 512 37.45 12.13 -22.19
N THR A 513 36.45 13.03 -22.12
CA THR A 513 35.19 12.79 -21.42
C THR A 513 34.44 11.58 -21.99
N GLU A 514 34.41 11.42 -23.31
CA GLU A 514 33.77 10.28 -23.98
C GLU A 514 34.34 8.94 -23.49
N SER A 515 35.66 8.77 -23.53
CA SER A 515 36.33 7.54 -23.08
C SER A 515 36.15 7.28 -21.58
N LYS A 516 36.11 8.33 -20.75
CA LYS A 516 35.88 8.19 -19.30
C LYS A 516 34.47 7.70 -19.00
N VAL A 517 33.47 8.26 -19.69
CA VAL A 517 32.08 7.84 -19.56
C VAL A 517 31.92 6.36 -19.99
N ASP A 518 32.50 5.97 -21.13
CA ASP A 518 32.42 4.57 -21.59
C ASP A 518 33.10 3.60 -20.59
N SER A 519 34.26 3.97 -20.05
CA SER A 519 34.95 3.18 -19.02
C SER A 519 34.12 3.02 -17.74
N LEU A 520 33.52 4.11 -17.23
CA LEU A 520 32.71 4.07 -16.01
C LEU A 520 31.43 3.25 -16.20
N LEU A 521 30.80 3.32 -17.38
CA LEU A 521 29.63 2.51 -17.71
C LEU A 521 29.98 1.01 -17.76
N LYS A 522 31.10 0.64 -18.38
CA LYS A 522 31.58 -0.76 -18.40
C LYS A 522 31.87 -1.30 -16.99
N GLN A 523 32.57 -0.50 -16.18
CA GLN A 523 32.83 -0.86 -14.78
C GLN A 523 31.55 -1.05 -13.97
N ALA A 524 30.54 -0.21 -14.21
CA ALA A 524 29.24 -0.35 -13.56
C ALA A 524 28.53 -1.65 -14.00
N GLU A 525 28.54 -1.98 -15.29
CA GLU A 525 27.94 -3.20 -15.85
C GLU A 525 28.57 -4.49 -15.30
N GLU A 526 29.85 -4.46 -14.92
CA GLU A 526 30.58 -5.59 -14.32
C GLU A 526 30.31 -5.75 -12.81
N SER A 527 29.67 -4.78 -12.16
CA SER A 527 29.38 -4.82 -10.73
C SER A 527 28.22 -5.76 -10.38
N GLU A 528 28.36 -6.55 -9.31
CA GLU A 528 27.27 -7.38 -8.79
C GLU A 528 26.05 -6.55 -8.31
N TYR A 529 26.28 -5.28 -7.95
CA TYR A 529 25.26 -4.34 -7.47
C TYR A 529 24.56 -3.58 -8.61
N TYR A 530 24.93 -3.80 -9.89
CA TYR A 530 24.35 -3.10 -11.05
C TYR A 530 22.83 -3.12 -11.07
N HIS A 531 22.22 -4.26 -10.76
CA HIS A 531 20.77 -4.46 -10.78
C HIS A 531 20.01 -3.50 -9.84
N GLN A 532 20.65 -3.02 -8.77
CA GLN A 532 20.06 -2.06 -7.83
C GLN A 532 19.89 -0.67 -8.44
N TRP A 533 20.70 -0.33 -9.45
CA TRP A 533 20.78 0.99 -10.09
C TRP A 533 20.63 0.91 -11.63
N GLU A 534 20.13 -0.22 -12.13
CA GLU A 534 20.08 -0.54 -13.57
C GLU A 534 19.40 0.56 -14.39
N ALA A 535 18.26 1.09 -13.94
CA ALA A 535 17.55 2.16 -14.65
C ALA A 535 18.42 3.42 -14.83
N VAL A 536 19.21 3.78 -13.81
CA VAL A 536 20.11 4.94 -13.84
C VAL A 536 21.22 4.73 -14.86
N PHE A 537 21.90 3.58 -14.81
CA PHE A 537 22.99 3.30 -15.74
C PHE A 537 22.51 3.13 -17.19
N LEU A 538 21.32 2.56 -17.40
CA LEU A 538 20.70 2.49 -18.72
C LEU A 538 20.33 3.89 -19.26
N GLN A 539 19.83 4.80 -18.41
CA GLN A 539 19.60 6.19 -18.80
C GLN A 539 20.93 6.89 -19.16
N TYR A 540 22.00 6.68 -18.40
CA TYR A 540 23.32 7.21 -18.71
C TYR A 540 23.88 6.63 -20.00
N ARG A 541 23.68 5.33 -20.27
CA ARG A 541 24.04 4.71 -21.55
C ARG A 541 23.26 5.33 -22.70
N ALA A 542 21.97 5.58 -22.52
CA ALA A 542 21.14 6.26 -23.53
C ALA A 542 21.65 7.68 -23.82
N LYS A 543 21.95 8.47 -22.78
CA LYS A 543 22.55 9.82 -22.91
C LYS A 543 23.93 9.79 -23.57
N HIS A 544 24.78 8.82 -23.23
CA HIS A 544 26.06 8.63 -23.89
C HIS A 544 25.89 8.41 -25.40
N HIS A 545 25.00 7.51 -25.82
CA HIS A 545 24.69 7.29 -27.23
C HIS A 545 24.09 8.53 -27.90
N LEU A 546 23.24 9.27 -27.20
CA LEU A 546 22.69 10.54 -27.67
C LEU A 546 23.81 11.55 -27.98
N TYR A 547 24.80 11.65 -27.08
CA TYR A 547 25.93 12.58 -27.21
C TYR A 547 26.94 12.16 -28.30
N CYS A 548 26.85 10.92 -28.77
CA CYS A 548 27.58 10.40 -29.93
C CYS A 548 26.77 10.48 -31.25
N ASN A 549 25.65 11.22 -31.28
CA ASN A 549 24.72 11.30 -32.43
C ASN A 549 24.09 9.95 -32.84
N GLN A 550 23.94 9.02 -31.90
CA GLN A 550 23.40 7.68 -32.17
C GLN A 550 21.92 7.57 -31.76
N PHE A 551 21.09 8.35 -32.44
CA PHE A 551 19.62 8.36 -32.30
C PHE A 551 18.97 8.63 -33.68
N GLY A 552 17.69 8.29 -33.86
CA GLY A 552 16.97 8.53 -35.12
C GLY A 552 17.06 7.40 -36.16
N ASN A 553 17.21 7.73 -37.46
CA ASN A 553 16.78 6.81 -38.53
C ASN A 553 17.72 5.63 -38.86
N ASN A 554 19.00 5.63 -38.48
CA ASN A 554 19.93 4.58 -38.94
C ASN A 554 20.72 3.81 -37.87
N LYS A 555 20.37 3.98 -36.60
CA LYS A 555 20.72 3.13 -35.44
C LYS A 555 20.08 3.84 -34.25
N ARG A 556 19.23 3.14 -33.49
CA ARG A 556 18.47 3.70 -32.36
C ARG A 556 18.95 3.21 -30.98
N PRO A 557 20.27 3.21 -30.68
CA PRO A 557 20.74 2.74 -29.39
C PRO A 557 20.27 3.64 -28.25
N ALA A 558 20.23 4.97 -28.43
CA ALA A 558 19.70 5.87 -27.40
C ALA A 558 18.26 5.50 -27.01
N GLU A 559 17.36 5.37 -28.01
CA GLU A 559 15.96 5.00 -27.78
C GLU A 559 15.81 3.58 -27.23
N LYS A 560 16.67 2.64 -27.67
CA LYS A 560 16.72 1.28 -27.13
C LYS A 560 17.05 1.30 -25.64
N TYR A 561 18.09 2.02 -25.24
CA TYR A 561 18.51 2.09 -23.84
C TYR A 561 17.51 2.86 -22.98
N PHE A 562 16.90 3.93 -23.48
CA PHE A 562 15.77 4.58 -22.79
C PHE A 562 14.59 3.63 -22.58
N LYS A 563 14.23 2.82 -23.60
CA LYS A 563 13.18 1.80 -23.47
C LYS A 563 13.55 0.73 -22.43
N GLN A 564 14.80 0.31 -22.38
CA GLN A 564 15.29 -0.63 -21.37
C GLN A 564 15.28 -0.01 -19.97
N ALA A 565 15.68 1.25 -19.83
CA ALA A 565 15.64 1.99 -18.56
C ALA A 565 14.20 2.09 -18.02
N MET A 566 13.23 2.42 -18.88
CA MET A 566 11.81 2.39 -18.51
C MET A 566 11.35 1.02 -18.02
N ALA A 567 11.77 -0.06 -18.69
CA ALA A 567 11.43 -1.42 -18.27
C ALA A 567 12.08 -1.79 -16.93
N ALA A 568 13.29 -1.29 -16.65
CA ALA A 568 13.93 -1.45 -15.34
C ALA A 568 13.12 -0.77 -14.22
N CYS A 569 12.55 0.42 -14.47
CA CYS A 569 11.64 1.10 -13.54
C CYS A 569 10.32 0.34 -13.27
N GLU A 570 9.98 -0.70 -14.04
CA GLU A 570 8.86 -1.58 -13.72
C GLU A 570 9.26 -2.70 -12.74
N ARG A 571 10.56 -2.95 -12.58
CA ARG A 571 11.10 -4.02 -11.71
C ARG A 571 11.45 -3.54 -10.31
N ASN A 572 11.97 -2.32 -10.18
CA ASN A 572 12.34 -1.65 -8.92
C ASN A 572 11.83 -0.20 -8.90
N ASN A 573 11.70 0.40 -7.72
CA ASN A 573 11.35 1.81 -7.57
C ASN A 573 12.61 2.68 -7.49
N TYR A 574 12.64 3.75 -8.27
CA TYR A 574 13.79 4.65 -8.43
C TYR A 574 13.42 6.12 -8.20
N GLY A 575 12.49 6.37 -7.25
CA GLY A 575 11.93 7.70 -7.02
C GLY A 575 11.48 8.41 -8.33
N PRO A 576 11.93 9.65 -8.59
CA PRO A 576 11.47 10.47 -9.71
C PRO A 576 12.01 10.03 -11.07
N LEU A 577 13.00 9.14 -11.08
CA LEU A 577 13.77 8.78 -12.28
C LEU A 577 12.89 8.26 -13.43
N ARG A 578 11.78 7.58 -13.12
CA ARG A 578 10.86 7.08 -14.16
C ARG A 578 10.27 8.21 -14.99
N GLY A 579 9.91 9.33 -14.37
CA GLY A 579 9.42 10.51 -15.05
C GLY A 579 10.51 11.18 -15.89
N GLU A 580 11.72 11.30 -15.34
CA GLU A 580 12.88 11.84 -16.06
C GLU A 580 13.25 11.02 -17.29
N ILE A 581 13.30 9.69 -17.16
CA ILE A 581 13.54 8.79 -18.29
C ILE A 581 12.43 8.93 -19.33
N ALA A 582 11.16 9.02 -18.90
CA ALA A 582 10.04 9.20 -19.81
C ALA A 582 10.16 10.53 -20.58
N ARG A 583 10.52 11.63 -19.91
CA ARG A 583 10.79 12.94 -20.52
C ARG A 583 11.89 12.84 -21.57
N ASP A 584 13.06 12.31 -21.18
CA ASP A 584 14.25 12.25 -22.03
C ASP A 584 14.01 11.33 -23.24
N ALA A 585 13.36 10.18 -23.02
CA ALA A 585 12.96 9.26 -24.07
C ALA A 585 11.98 9.91 -25.05
N PHE A 586 10.97 10.60 -24.53
CA PHE A 586 9.95 11.23 -25.36
C PHE A 586 10.55 12.36 -26.19
N ALA A 587 11.32 13.25 -25.56
CA ALA A 587 12.08 14.32 -26.21
C ALA A 587 12.96 13.78 -27.35
N THR A 588 13.67 12.68 -27.11
CA THR A 588 14.52 12.04 -28.14
C THR A 588 13.71 11.54 -29.34
N LEU A 589 12.51 10.98 -29.12
CA LEU A 589 11.67 10.48 -30.19
C LEU A 589 11.08 11.63 -31.04
N VAL A 590 10.61 12.70 -30.41
CA VAL A 590 9.93 13.80 -31.12
C VAL A 590 10.90 14.78 -31.79
N ALA A 591 12.20 14.73 -31.46
CA ALA A 591 13.22 15.59 -32.03
C ALA A 591 13.48 15.39 -33.53
N LYS A 592 13.20 14.19 -34.06
CA LYS A 592 13.48 13.82 -35.46
C LYS A 592 12.28 13.22 -36.22
N ARG A 593 11.13 13.06 -35.56
CA ARG A 593 9.89 12.63 -36.20
C ARG A 593 8.67 13.26 -35.53
N GLU A 594 7.56 13.24 -36.24
CA GLU A 594 6.26 13.55 -35.67
C GLU A 594 5.84 12.51 -34.64
N PHE A 595 4.98 12.96 -33.72
CA PHE A 595 4.40 12.14 -32.69
C PHE A 595 3.59 10.97 -33.30
N ASN A 596 3.77 9.76 -32.76
CA ASN A 596 2.93 8.61 -33.08
C ASN A 596 2.12 8.22 -31.82
N LYS A 597 0.87 7.77 -32.01
CA LYS A 597 0.01 7.23 -30.94
C LYS A 597 0.70 6.15 -30.10
N ASP A 598 1.60 5.35 -30.68
CA ASP A 598 2.37 4.34 -29.94
C ASP A 598 3.33 4.95 -28.87
N ASP A 599 3.64 6.25 -28.99
CA ASP A 599 4.49 6.99 -28.07
C ASP A 599 3.71 7.61 -26.89
N GLN A 600 2.36 7.51 -26.88
CA GLN A 600 1.50 8.00 -25.78
C GLN A 600 1.91 7.45 -24.42
N LYS A 601 2.48 6.23 -24.36
CA LYS A 601 2.99 5.67 -23.11
C LYS A 601 4.04 6.56 -22.44
N TYR A 602 4.90 7.25 -23.20
CA TYR A 602 5.93 8.11 -22.63
C TYR A 602 5.32 9.37 -22.05
N TYR A 603 4.37 9.98 -22.77
CA TYR A 603 3.55 11.08 -22.25
C TYR A 603 2.82 10.68 -20.96
N ARG A 604 2.17 9.52 -20.92
CA ARG A 604 1.48 9.05 -19.70
C ARG A 604 2.40 8.81 -18.53
N ASN A 605 3.61 8.29 -18.78
CA ASN A 605 4.61 8.13 -17.74
C ASN A 605 5.15 9.49 -17.28
N LEU A 606 5.35 10.45 -18.19
CA LEU A 606 5.72 11.83 -17.87
C LEU A 606 4.67 12.46 -16.95
N MET A 607 3.40 12.49 -17.37
CA MET A 607 2.28 13.06 -16.60
C MET A 607 2.11 12.45 -15.21
N ARG A 608 2.45 11.16 -15.06
CA ARG A 608 2.26 10.45 -13.80
C ARG A 608 3.51 10.45 -12.93
N TYR A 609 4.69 10.50 -13.50
CA TYR A 609 5.94 10.29 -12.74
C TYR A 609 6.82 11.53 -12.66
N MET A 610 6.32 12.68 -13.12
CA MET A 610 7.01 13.96 -13.07
C MET A 610 6.00 15.07 -12.84
N GLU A 611 6.36 16.05 -12.01
CA GLU A 611 5.63 17.30 -11.93
C GLU A 611 5.94 18.13 -13.19
N ILE A 612 4.89 18.50 -13.93
CA ILE A 612 5.01 19.34 -15.11
C ILE A 612 4.53 20.73 -14.73
N SER A 613 5.40 21.72 -14.86
CA SER A 613 5.08 23.12 -14.67
C SER A 613 4.41 23.68 -15.92
N GLY A 614 3.18 24.19 -15.81
CA GLY A 614 2.46 24.83 -16.93
C GLY A 614 0.95 24.70 -16.82
N ASN A 615 0.21 25.59 -17.47
CA ASN A 615 -1.26 25.60 -17.45
C ASN A 615 -1.88 24.66 -18.51
N ASP A 616 -1.15 24.33 -19.58
CA ASP A 616 -1.59 23.42 -20.64
C ASP A 616 -0.67 22.20 -20.75
N VAL A 617 -1.14 21.10 -20.17
CA VAL A 617 -0.46 19.80 -20.17
C VAL A 617 -0.98 18.86 -21.28
N SER A 618 -1.63 19.40 -22.31
CA SER A 618 -2.06 18.62 -23.47
C SER A 618 -0.89 17.89 -24.13
N LEU A 619 -1.20 16.83 -24.87
CA LEU A 619 -0.20 16.03 -25.58
C LEU A 619 0.53 16.86 -26.63
N GLU A 620 -0.19 17.73 -27.32
CA GLU A 620 0.31 18.65 -28.35
C GLU A 620 1.28 19.68 -27.74
N SER A 621 0.87 20.37 -26.68
CA SER A 621 1.70 21.34 -25.95
C SER A 621 2.97 20.66 -25.43
N SER A 622 2.81 19.53 -24.73
CA SER A 622 3.92 18.74 -24.20
C SER A 622 4.91 18.31 -25.29
N THR A 623 4.42 17.94 -26.48
CA THR A 623 5.28 17.54 -27.60
C THR A 623 6.14 18.71 -28.08
N GLN A 624 5.58 19.92 -28.17
CA GLN A 624 6.33 21.11 -28.58
C GLN A 624 7.38 21.50 -27.55
N GLU A 625 7.03 21.50 -26.26
CA GLU A 625 7.96 21.77 -25.18
C GLU A 625 9.10 20.76 -25.12
N LEU A 626 8.80 19.48 -25.32
CA LEU A 626 9.81 18.41 -25.32
C LEU A 626 10.77 18.51 -26.50
N ARG A 627 10.32 18.97 -27.67
CA ARG A 627 11.20 19.28 -28.80
C ARG A 627 12.18 20.38 -28.45
N LYS A 628 11.70 21.45 -27.81
CA LYS A 628 12.56 22.55 -27.34
C LYS A 628 13.55 22.06 -26.27
N TYR A 629 13.05 21.36 -25.25
CA TYR A 629 13.85 20.74 -24.20
C TYR A 629 14.95 19.83 -24.77
N PHE A 630 14.65 19.06 -25.82
CA PHE A 630 15.65 18.21 -26.46
C PHE A 630 16.88 19.01 -26.91
N TRP A 631 16.68 20.07 -27.70
CA TRP A 631 17.79 20.80 -28.31
C TRP A 631 18.50 21.77 -27.36
N GLU A 632 17.77 22.31 -26.38
CA GLU A 632 18.31 23.26 -25.41
C GLU A 632 19.00 22.58 -24.22
N ASN A 633 18.43 21.48 -23.73
CA ASN A 633 18.80 20.92 -22.42
C ASN A 633 19.31 19.48 -22.49
N LEU A 634 18.71 18.63 -23.33
CA LEU A 634 19.07 17.21 -23.37
C LEU A 634 20.28 16.95 -24.28
N TYR A 635 20.21 17.36 -25.56
CA TYR A 635 21.23 17.06 -26.56
C TYR A 635 22.48 17.93 -26.40
N LYS A 636 23.54 17.31 -25.88
CA LYS A 636 24.85 17.90 -25.65
C LYS A 636 25.90 16.99 -26.27
N PRO A 637 26.30 17.14 -27.53
CA PRO A 637 27.30 16.25 -28.12
C PRO A 637 28.66 16.38 -27.41
N TYR A 638 29.48 15.32 -27.45
CA TYR A 638 30.86 15.41 -26.98
C TYR A 638 31.67 16.38 -27.86
N SER A 639 32.76 16.94 -27.34
CA SER A 639 33.61 17.87 -28.10
C SER A 639 34.28 17.24 -29.33
N THR A 640 34.32 15.92 -29.38
CA THR A 640 34.79 15.08 -30.50
C THR A 640 33.72 14.83 -31.57
N VAL A 641 32.47 15.20 -31.31
CA VAL A 641 31.30 14.86 -32.15
C VAL A 641 30.72 16.14 -32.76
N GLU A 642 30.43 16.12 -34.06
CA GLU A 642 29.83 17.26 -34.76
C GLU A 642 28.42 17.54 -34.23
N ARG A 643 28.15 18.80 -33.85
CA ARG A 643 26.82 19.20 -33.38
C ARG A 643 25.83 19.24 -34.53
N LEU A 644 24.77 18.45 -34.42
CA LEU A 644 23.67 18.47 -35.38
C LEU A 644 22.93 19.81 -35.32
N ARG A 645 22.52 20.32 -36.48
CA ARG A 645 21.71 21.54 -36.59
C ARG A 645 20.25 21.24 -36.32
N HIS A 646 19.57 22.22 -35.74
CA HIS A 646 18.12 22.20 -35.56
C HIS A 646 17.44 22.25 -36.93
N GLU A 647 16.95 21.12 -37.40
CA GLU A 647 16.12 21.03 -38.60
C GLU A 647 14.67 21.14 -38.14
N TRP A 648 13.98 22.20 -38.56
CA TRP A 648 12.58 22.46 -38.23
C TRP A 648 11.64 21.50 -38.98
#